data_AF-A0A0N4ZIJ1-F1
#
_entry.id   AF-A0A0N4ZIJ1-F1
#
_cell.length_a   1.000
_cell.length_b   1.000
_cell.length_c   1.000
_cell.angle_alpha   90.00
_cell.angle_beta   90.00
_cell.angle_gamma   90.00
#
_symmetry.space_group_name_H-M   'P 1'
#
loop_
_entity.id
_entity.type
_entity.pdbx_description
1 polymer ?
#
loop_
_entity_poly.entity_id
_entity_poly.type
_entity_poly.pdbx_seq_one_letter_code
_entity_poly.pdbx_strand_id
1 'polypeptide(L)'
;MNNSFCEEIFYSFNIDEDSNDEYIEPSIVRLCMNDPIIVIKNHKKEAIKRNDIDVIIKEEKNISIEVELKDGEMVIGEDSFGYKIINASRVMYERSEVFNEIEAIEVSEDNTFEMQNFGFVMLSYNCEYCWNSTKVIKKLIFFRPKETVYDEGLIFYNNSNFVPFCLLNDERFGYLVKLTKNNIEVDILSPNGQYQINGDKAFLLGTDGSGVVKCTYMTPYPDNSTINSFWKMVHDENIDIIISLTFDDYEPDEIKRYIYWKLSMEAHGDLTVDYVKTSYLEMMNTSALTFNLITGDDNIKSLTIFHIKGWKINSVPKSSHDLKKLYENIIETDSTNNVLIHTTYGGNTKIYIFAYFLAMVDSLIYDRSDKDPMEVIKLIRSKRYGGIIGPLEFAYLIHSIVEYFIDKKIIKDRKGFSKFHREYEKFFDEITYIPKAIDNNLKNFIYFMKMYDKVMMEEICKQELLKTVLKNDVIMKKCRRFIHAENFCASKKSSYNLNRYQYAYCFDEYAVNGGNFIIPGDTIPGYINANEITYRLIDGSERKIIMCQLPTKGTLHGVFDMFFEQDVSSVAVLLNPEEMESFIPYLKCNKEEQDYGTFQIILLEKRQFADKNSLSYRFKIIKGSKAEIDINIFIYTEWNDKDLPNNMVSFYKFYIGLVHNIYKKPLVIQCRAGIGRTGLLALLIYSIDNISSSRPFDLIRNLHFISSHRYRAIENTKQLFFTLDVILYHFKNELKNTNEYSFESISSKFKSTTTSLPSNRIKGKYKLRKSVR
;
A
#
# COMPACT_ATOMS: atom_id res chain seq x y z
N MET A 1 -45.75 5.80 -1.67
CA MET A 1 -46.69 4.68 -1.53
C MET A 1 -45.85 3.42 -1.43
N ASN A 2 -45.95 2.68 -0.32
CA ASN A 2 -45.33 1.35 -0.20
C ASN A 2 -46.07 0.43 -1.17
N ASN A 3 -45.43 0.03 -2.27
CA ASN A 3 -46.02 -0.94 -3.18
C ASN A 3 -45.67 -2.35 -2.70
N SER A 4 -46.70 -3.06 -2.22
CA SER A 4 -46.67 -4.40 -1.63
C SER A 4 -46.59 -5.54 -2.65
N PHE A 5 -46.18 -5.27 -3.89
CA PHE A 5 -46.27 -6.23 -5.01
C PHE A 5 -44.94 -6.87 -5.40
N CYS A 6 -43.85 -6.55 -4.69
CA CYS A 6 -42.60 -7.28 -4.86
C CYS A 6 -42.77 -8.68 -4.27
N GLU A 7 -42.57 -9.71 -5.10
CA GLU A 7 -42.76 -11.17 -4.87
C GLU A 7 -44.07 -11.79 -5.38
N GLU A 8 -45.01 -11.04 -5.97
CA GLU A 8 -46.22 -11.63 -6.56
C GLU A 8 -46.04 -12.07 -8.02
N ILE A 9 -46.58 -13.24 -8.37
CA ILE A 9 -46.67 -13.77 -9.73
C ILE A 9 -47.98 -13.26 -10.34
N PHE A 10 -47.89 -12.46 -11.40
CA PHE A 10 -49.07 -12.01 -12.14
C PHE A 10 -49.34 -12.93 -13.33
N TYR A 11 -50.54 -13.49 -13.36
CA TYR A 11 -51.05 -14.23 -14.51
C TYR A 11 -51.85 -13.27 -15.38
N SER A 12 -51.39 -13.04 -16.61
CA SER A 12 -52.14 -12.28 -17.61
C SER A 12 -52.92 -13.26 -18.48
N PHE A 13 -54.25 -13.16 -18.49
CA PHE A 13 -55.11 -13.89 -19.40
C PHE A 13 -55.63 -12.91 -20.44
N ASN A 14 -55.37 -13.19 -21.72
CA ASN A 14 -55.98 -12.42 -22.79
C ASN A 14 -57.40 -12.95 -22.98
N ILE A 15 -58.40 -12.17 -22.57
CA ILE A 15 -59.80 -12.48 -22.85
C ILE A 15 -60.06 -11.97 -24.27
N ASP A 16 -59.79 -12.80 -25.27
CA ASP A 16 -60.45 -12.62 -26.56
C ASP A 16 -61.84 -13.26 -26.45
N GLU A 17 -62.87 -12.43 -26.64
CA GLU A 17 -64.28 -12.81 -26.49
C GLU A 17 -64.78 -13.78 -27.59
N ASP A 18 -63.94 -14.18 -28.55
CA ASP A 18 -64.35 -14.99 -29.69
C ASP A 18 -63.25 -15.96 -30.13
N SER A 19 -63.23 -17.19 -29.59
CA SER A 19 -63.01 -18.43 -30.38
C SER A 19 -62.86 -19.68 -29.52
N ASN A 20 -63.50 -20.75 -29.99
CA ASN A 20 -63.48 -22.09 -29.41
C ASN A 20 -62.10 -22.76 -29.54
N ASP A 21 -61.70 -23.43 -28.46
CA ASP A 21 -60.73 -24.53 -28.41
C ASP A 21 -59.31 -24.25 -28.94
N GLU A 22 -58.56 -23.43 -28.21
CA GLU A 22 -57.14 -23.67 -27.95
C GLU A 22 -56.77 -22.99 -26.62
N TYR A 23 -56.39 -23.80 -25.61
CA TYR A 23 -55.88 -23.25 -24.35
C TYR A 23 -54.52 -22.59 -24.63
N ILE A 24 -54.49 -21.26 -24.68
CA ILE A 24 -53.22 -20.52 -24.68
C ILE A 24 -52.61 -20.64 -23.28
N GLU A 25 -51.37 -21.11 -23.22
CA GLU A 25 -50.63 -21.22 -21.95
C GLU A 25 -50.53 -19.84 -21.27
N PRO A 26 -50.78 -19.73 -19.96
CA PRO A 26 -50.69 -18.46 -19.25
C PRO A 26 -49.26 -17.90 -19.31
N SER A 27 -49.11 -16.65 -19.76
CA SER A 27 -47.83 -15.95 -19.71
C SER A 27 -47.57 -15.38 -18.31
N ILE A 28 -46.42 -15.73 -17.74
CA ILE A 28 -45.96 -15.22 -16.44
C ILE A 28 -45.24 -13.89 -16.69
N VAL A 29 -45.72 -12.81 -16.08
CA VAL A 29 -45.00 -11.52 -16.08
C VAL A 29 -44.31 -11.35 -14.73
N ARG A 30 -42.97 -11.35 -14.74
CA ARG A 30 -42.13 -11.15 -13.55
C ARG A 30 -41.51 -9.75 -13.59
N LEU A 31 -41.79 -8.92 -12.58
CA LEU A 31 -41.12 -7.63 -12.43
C LEU A 31 -39.71 -7.85 -11.85
N CYS A 32 -38.67 -7.64 -12.67
CA CYS A 32 -37.26 -7.85 -12.30
C CYS A 32 -36.74 -6.83 -11.29
N MET A 33 -35.99 -7.31 -10.29
CA MET A 33 -35.30 -6.49 -9.28
C MET A 33 -33.83 -6.15 -9.61
N ASN A 34 -33.29 -6.56 -10.77
CA ASN A 34 -31.88 -6.35 -11.13
C ASN A 34 -31.70 -5.84 -12.57
N ASP A 35 -30.76 -4.91 -12.76
CA ASP A 35 -30.42 -4.31 -14.05
C ASP A 35 -29.89 -5.37 -15.07
N PRO A 36 -30.25 -5.30 -16.37
CA PRO A 36 -29.68 -6.18 -17.39
C PRO A 36 -28.16 -6.04 -17.49
N ILE A 37 -27.46 -7.16 -17.66
CA ILE A 37 -26.01 -7.23 -17.73
C ILE A 37 -25.52 -7.34 -19.18
N ILE A 38 -24.45 -6.64 -19.51
CA ILE A 38 -23.78 -6.73 -20.82
C ILE A 38 -22.98 -8.04 -20.87
N VAL A 39 -23.29 -8.90 -21.82
CA VAL A 39 -22.65 -10.20 -22.07
C VAL A 39 -22.09 -10.23 -23.48
N ILE A 40 -20.88 -10.75 -23.64
CA ILE A 40 -20.24 -10.91 -24.96
C ILE A 40 -20.42 -12.37 -25.36
N LYS A 41 -20.96 -12.62 -26.56
CA LYS A 41 -21.24 -13.98 -27.03
C LYS A 41 -19.95 -14.69 -27.43
N ASN A 42 -19.94 -16.02 -27.28
CA ASN A 42 -18.88 -16.93 -27.76
C ASN A 42 -17.44 -16.64 -27.27
N HIS A 43 -17.24 -15.77 -26.28
CA HIS A 43 -15.94 -15.45 -25.69
C HIS A 43 -15.86 -15.85 -24.21
N LYS A 44 -14.73 -16.44 -23.80
CA LYS A 44 -14.45 -16.74 -22.39
C LYS A 44 -14.02 -15.46 -21.67
N LYS A 45 -14.70 -15.12 -20.57
CA LYS A 45 -14.41 -13.96 -19.71
C LYS A 45 -13.64 -14.41 -18.46
N GLU A 46 -12.53 -13.73 -18.14
CA GLU A 46 -11.87 -13.81 -16.84
C GLU A 46 -12.36 -12.65 -15.96
N ALA A 47 -12.98 -12.93 -14.82
CA ALA A 47 -13.49 -11.90 -13.90
C ALA A 47 -12.41 -11.49 -12.89
N ILE A 48 -11.84 -10.29 -13.05
CA ILE A 48 -10.81 -9.76 -12.14
C ILE A 48 -11.45 -8.68 -11.25
N LYS A 49 -11.54 -8.93 -9.93
CA LYS A 49 -12.08 -7.94 -8.97
C LYS A 49 -11.03 -6.89 -8.56
N ARG A 50 -10.84 -5.92 -9.46
CA ARG A 50 -10.54 -4.52 -9.16
C ARG A 50 -11.13 -3.68 -10.30
N ASN A 51 -12.14 -2.86 -10.01
CA ASN A 51 -12.89 -2.00 -10.97
C ASN A 51 -13.76 -2.70 -12.05
N ASP A 52 -14.22 -3.95 -11.84
CA ASP A 52 -15.16 -4.65 -12.74
C ASP A 52 -14.74 -4.65 -14.23
N ILE A 53 -13.47 -5.00 -14.51
CA ILE A 53 -12.94 -5.10 -15.89
C ILE A 53 -13.04 -6.55 -16.37
N ASP A 54 -13.72 -6.77 -17.49
CA ASP A 54 -13.76 -8.08 -18.16
C ASP A 54 -12.56 -8.21 -19.10
N VAL A 55 -11.81 -9.31 -19.00
CA VAL A 55 -10.68 -9.57 -19.91
C VAL A 55 -11.07 -10.63 -20.93
N ILE A 56 -10.86 -10.32 -22.22
CA ILE A 56 -11.07 -11.23 -23.35
C ILE A 56 -9.76 -11.38 -24.13
N ILE A 57 -9.33 -12.63 -24.31
CA ILE A 57 -8.14 -12.97 -25.08
C ILE A 57 -8.52 -13.08 -26.57
N LYS A 58 -7.79 -12.34 -27.43
CA LYS A 58 -7.95 -12.38 -28.90
C LYS A 58 -6.82 -13.18 -29.56
N GLU A 59 -7.18 -14.10 -30.45
CA GLU A 59 -6.22 -14.85 -31.27
C GLU A 59 -5.79 -14.07 -32.53
N GLU A 60 -6.72 -13.33 -33.13
CA GLU A 60 -6.47 -12.50 -34.32
C GLU A 60 -6.51 -11.01 -33.97
N LYS A 61 -5.74 -10.18 -34.69
CA LYS A 61 -5.71 -8.73 -34.46
C LYS A 61 -7.06 -8.08 -34.78
N ASN A 62 -7.80 -8.60 -35.74
CA ASN A 62 -9.12 -8.11 -36.12
C ASN A 62 -10.13 -9.19 -35.78
N ILE A 63 -11.19 -8.84 -35.05
CA ILE A 63 -12.24 -9.77 -34.69
C ILE A 63 -13.58 -9.02 -34.61
N SER A 64 -14.62 -9.68 -35.07
CA SER A 64 -16.00 -9.24 -34.89
C SER A 64 -16.48 -9.66 -33.50
N ILE A 65 -16.96 -8.70 -32.71
CA ILE A 65 -17.47 -8.94 -31.35
C ILE A 65 -18.99 -8.78 -31.36
N GLU A 66 -19.70 -9.83 -30.97
CA GLU A 66 -21.16 -9.81 -30.78
C GLU A 66 -21.51 -9.67 -29.29
N VAL A 67 -22.41 -8.73 -28.98
CA VAL A 67 -22.79 -8.38 -27.62
C VAL A 67 -24.30 -8.53 -27.42
N GLU A 68 -24.70 -9.11 -26.29
CA GLU A 68 -26.10 -9.25 -25.88
C GLU A 68 -26.33 -8.70 -24.47
N LEU A 69 -27.55 -8.23 -24.20
CA LEU A 69 -28.01 -7.91 -22.86
C LEU A 69 -28.75 -9.13 -22.30
N LYS A 70 -28.31 -9.63 -21.13
CA LYS A 70 -29.02 -10.70 -20.40
C LYS A 70 -29.62 -10.19 -19.11
N ASP A 71 -30.76 -10.73 -18.75
CA ASP A 71 -31.35 -10.53 -17.43
C ASP A 71 -30.49 -11.20 -16.35
N GLY A 72 -30.32 -10.53 -15.20
CA GLY A 72 -29.67 -11.12 -14.02
C GLY A 72 -30.44 -12.37 -13.55
N GLU A 73 -29.76 -13.30 -12.87
CA GLU A 73 -30.27 -14.66 -12.56
C GLU A 73 -31.68 -14.68 -11.93
N MET A 74 -32.75 -14.83 -12.76
CA MET A 74 -33.59 -16.03 -12.93
C MET A 74 -34.80 -15.74 -13.85
N VAL A 75 -34.78 -16.37 -15.05
CA VAL A 75 -35.70 -16.33 -16.23
C VAL A 75 -37.11 -16.86 -15.87
N ILE A 76 -38.26 -16.51 -16.50
CA ILE A 76 -38.76 -16.96 -17.82
C ILE A 76 -39.84 -16.01 -18.38
N GLY A 77 -39.63 -15.62 -19.63
CA GLY A 77 -40.58 -15.12 -20.61
C GLY A 77 -39.80 -14.87 -21.90
N GLU A 78 -40.08 -15.62 -22.97
CA GLU A 78 -39.49 -15.35 -24.29
C GLU A 78 -39.90 -13.93 -24.74
N ASP A 79 -38.93 -13.21 -25.30
CA ASP A 79 -39.08 -11.91 -25.97
C ASP A 79 -39.26 -10.63 -25.13
N SER A 80 -38.32 -10.30 -24.22
CA SER A 80 -38.37 -8.96 -23.59
C SER A 80 -37.06 -8.23 -23.34
N PHE A 81 -36.05 -8.33 -24.22
CA PHE A 81 -35.04 -7.25 -24.42
C PHE A 81 -34.52 -7.21 -25.86
N GLY A 82 -35.41 -7.41 -26.83
CA GLY A 82 -35.09 -7.23 -28.24
C GLY A 82 -34.55 -5.83 -28.52
N TYR A 83 -33.30 -5.77 -28.97
CA TYR A 83 -32.68 -4.65 -29.71
C TYR A 83 -32.49 -3.32 -28.97
N LYS A 84 -31.87 -3.31 -27.79
CA LYS A 84 -31.18 -2.08 -27.34
C LYS A 84 -29.78 -2.02 -27.91
N ILE A 85 -29.53 -1.01 -28.74
CA ILE A 85 -28.22 -0.74 -29.36
C ILE A 85 -27.22 -0.43 -28.24
N ILE A 86 -26.15 -1.20 -28.19
CA ILE A 86 -25.03 -1.01 -27.27
C ILE A 86 -24.04 -0.04 -27.90
N ASN A 87 -23.66 1.00 -27.17
CA ASN A 87 -22.60 1.90 -27.60
C ASN A 87 -21.24 1.31 -27.23
N ALA A 88 -20.28 1.37 -28.15
CA ALA A 88 -18.91 0.95 -27.91
C ALA A 88 -17.93 2.12 -28.14
N SER A 89 -16.89 2.23 -27.32
CA SER A 89 -15.81 3.20 -27.53
C SER A 89 -14.46 2.63 -27.13
N ARG A 90 -13.39 2.99 -27.86
CA ARG A 90 -12.02 2.68 -27.48
C ARG A 90 -11.59 3.49 -26.27
N VAL A 91 -10.76 2.88 -25.45
CA VAL A 91 -10.30 3.43 -24.19
C VAL A 91 -8.77 3.40 -24.11
N MET A 92 -8.17 4.53 -23.75
CA MET A 92 -6.75 4.66 -23.48
C MET A 92 -6.46 4.47 -21.99
N TYR A 93 -5.44 3.65 -21.66
CA TYR A 93 -4.93 3.46 -20.30
C TYR A 93 -3.63 4.23 -20.09
N GLU A 94 -3.72 5.32 -19.35
CA GLU A 94 -2.62 6.26 -19.18
C GLU A 94 -1.71 5.91 -17.99
N ARG A 95 -0.54 6.55 -17.92
CA ARG A 95 0.38 6.54 -16.75
C ARG A 95 -0.26 6.92 -15.41
N SER A 96 -1.42 7.57 -15.45
CA SER A 96 -2.29 7.92 -14.32
C SER A 96 -3.21 6.75 -13.89
N GLU A 97 -3.06 5.59 -14.51
CA GLU A 97 -3.92 4.43 -14.36
C GLU A 97 -5.41 4.75 -14.65
N VAL A 98 -5.71 5.85 -15.36
CA VAL A 98 -7.06 6.29 -15.74
C VAL A 98 -7.41 5.71 -17.11
N PHE A 99 -8.69 5.37 -17.28
CA PHE A 99 -9.29 4.89 -18.52
C PHE A 99 -10.06 6.04 -19.18
N ASN A 100 -9.58 6.55 -20.30
CA ASN A 100 -10.22 7.63 -21.04
C ASN A 100 -10.81 7.10 -22.35
N GLU A 101 -12.12 7.29 -22.57
CA GLU A 101 -12.75 6.99 -23.85
C GLU A 101 -12.23 8.00 -24.91
N ILE A 102 -11.65 7.48 -25.99
CA ILE A 102 -10.93 8.29 -26.99
C ILE A 102 -11.62 8.31 -28.36
N GLU A 103 -12.29 7.23 -28.74
CA GLU A 103 -12.87 7.07 -30.08
C GLU A 103 -14.14 6.21 -29.99
N ALA A 104 -15.25 6.63 -30.60
CA ALA A 104 -16.45 5.80 -30.70
C ALA A 104 -16.23 4.70 -31.75
N ILE A 105 -16.70 3.49 -31.44
CA ILE A 105 -16.66 2.36 -32.36
C ILE A 105 -18.07 2.22 -32.98
N GLU A 106 -18.14 2.06 -34.29
CA GLU A 106 -19.40 1.83 -34.99
C GLU A 106 -19.94 0.43 -34.64
N VAL A 107 -21.17 0.37 -34.15
CA VAL A 107 -21.87 -0.86 -33.76
C VAL A 107 -23.08 -1.03 -34.68
N SER A 108 -23.24 -2.20 -35.26
CA SER A 108 -24.36 -2.55 -36.14
C SER A 108 -25.67 -2.77 -35.38
N GLU A 109 -26.78 -2.90 -36.12
CA GLU A 109 -28.13 -3.10 -35.55
C GLU A 109 -28.29 -4.43 -34.78
N ASP A 110 -27.44 -5.42 -35.03
CA ASP A 110 -27.39 -6.70 -34.30
C ASP A 110 -26.39 -6.68 -33.12
N ASN A 111 -25.94 -5.50 -32.70
CA ASN A 111 -24.96 -5.31 -31.61
C ASN A 111 -23.60 -5.99 -31.87
N THR A 112 -23.16 -5.99 -33.13
CA THR A 112 -21.82 -6.44 -33.52
C THR A 112 -20.90 -5.25 -33.81
N PHE A 113 -19.62 -5.36 -33.46
CA PHE A 113 -18.62 -4.36 -33.82
C PHE A 113 -17.26 -4.98 -34.12
N GLU A 114 -16.51 -4.35 -35.02
CA GLU A 114 -15.17 -4.78 -35.42
C GLU A 114 -14.10 -4.17 -34.52
N MET A 115 -13.36 -5.01 -33.81
CA MET A 115 -12.23 -4.57 -32.99
C MET A 115 -10.92 -4.78 -33.73
N GLN A 116 -10.34 -3.70 -34.23
CA GLN A 116 -9.00 -3.70 -34.83
C GLN A 116 -7.93 -3.52 -33.74
N ASN A 117 -6.96 -4.43 -33.68
CA ASN A 117 -5.89 -4.57 -32.68
C ASN A 117 -6.37 -4.91 -31.26
N PHE A 118 -5.43 -4.98 -30.30
CA PHE A 118 -5.69 -5.15 -28.87
C PHE A 118 -5.92 -3.80 -28.20
N GLY A 119 -6.58 -3.78 -27.05
CA GLY A 119 -6.84 -2.54 -26.32
C GLY A 119 -8.10 -2.62 -25.45
N PHE A 120 -8.43 -1.51 -24.81
CA PHE A 120 -9.61 -1.41 -23.96
C PHE A 120 -10.81 -0.89 -24.76
N VAL A 121 -11.99 -1.44 -24.49
CA VAL A 121 -13.26 -1.00 -25.05
C VAL A 121 -14.26 -0.81 -23.92
N MET A 122 -14.92 0.34 -23.89
CA MET A 122 -16.06 0.58 -23.02
C MET A 122 -17.34 0.25 -23.79
N LEU A 123 -18.13 -0.68 -23.26
CA LEU A 123 -19.50 -0.91 -23.72
C LEU A 123 -20.46 -0.20 -22.80
N SER A 124 -21.52 0.38 -23.36
CA SER A 124 -22.54 1.03 -22.55
C SER A 124 -23.92 0.99 -23.19
N TYR A 125 -24.97 1.00 -22.36
CA TYR A 125 -26.34 1.16 -22.83
C TYR A 125 -27.14 2.02 -21.84
N ASN A 126 -28.22 2.63 -22.33
CA ASN A 126 -29.10 3.44 -21.50
C ASN A 126 -30.28 2.60 -20.97
N CYS A 127 -30.34 2.40 -19.66
CA CYS A 127 -31.44 1.71 -19.01
C CYS A 127 -32.55 2.69 -18.66
N GLU A 128 -33.69 2.56 -19.33
CA GLU A 128 -34.86 3.43 -19.17
C GLU A 128 -35.84 2.96 -18.08
N TYR A 129 -35.75 1.69 -17.66
CA TYR A 129 -36.68 1.04 -16.72
C TYR A 129 -36.01 0.53 -15.43
N CYS A 130 -34.78 0.97 -15.14
CA CYS A 130 -34.06 0.62 -13.92
C CYS A 130 -34.64 1.36 -12.68
N TRP A 131 -34.54 0.75 -11.49
CA TRP A 131 -35.14 1.30 -10.25
C TRP A 131 -34.71 2.77 -10.00
N ASN A 132 -35.70 3.68 -10.03
CA ASN A 132 -35.64 5.10 -9.66
C ASN A 132 -34.88 6.11 -10.56
N SER A 133 -34.34 5.75 -11.74
CA SER A 133 -33.88 6.75 -12.75
C SER A 133 -33.40 6.12 -14.06
N THR A 134 -33.39 6.89 -15.16
CA THR A 134 -32.59 6.57 -16.35
C THR A 134 -31.11 6.53 -15.97
N LYS A 135 -30.44 5.39 -16.18
CA LYS A 135 -29.03 5.17 -15.82
C LYS A 135 -28.28 4.56 -16.99
N VAL A 136 -27.10 5.11 -17.29
CA VAL A 136 -26.17 4.51 -18.27
C VAL A 136 -25.37 3.43 -17.56
N ILE A 137 -25.51 2.19 -18.03
CA ILE A 137 -24.71 1.07 -17.56
C ILE A 137 -23.49 0.97 -18.44
N LYS A 138 -22.30 0.89 -17.83
CA LYS A 138 -21.01 0.81 -18.51
C LYS A 138 -20.28 -0.46 -18.11
N LYS A 139 -19.54 -1.04 -19.04
CA LYS A 139 -18.69 -2.20 -18.83
C LYS A 139 -17.39 -2.04 -19.59
N LEU A 140 -16.28 -2.03 -18.87
CA LEU A 140 -14.95 -1.91 -19.45
C LEU A 140 -14.43 -3.32 -19.77
N ILE A 141 -14.01 -3.52 -21.00
CA ILE A 141 -13.43 -4.78 -21.47
C ILE A 141 -12.02 -4.54 -21.95
N PHE A 142 -11.10 -5.42 -21.57
CA PHE A 142 -9.77 -5.45 -22.12
C PHE A 142 -9.63 -6.58 -23.12
N PHE A 143 -9.52 -6.23 -24.40
CA PHE A 143 -9.25 -7.17 -25.48
C PHE A 143 -7.73 -7.34 -25.63
N ARG A 144 -7.21 -8.39 -24.99
CA ARG A 144 -5.78 -8.62 -24.78
C ARG A 144 -5.21 -9.60 -25.83
N PRO A 145 -3.93 -9.47 -26.23
CA PRO A 145 -3.23 -10.54 -26.97
C PRO A 145 -3.07 -11.81 -26.14
N LYS A 146 -2.99 -12.96 -26.81
CA LYS A 146 -2.66 -14.27 -26.21
C LYS A 146 -1.28 -14.22 -25.53
N GLU A 147 -0.26 -13.83 -26.30
CA GLU A 147 1.09 -13.59 -25.81
C GLU A 147 1.19 -12.32 -24.96
N THR A 148 2.02 -12.33 -23.92
CA THR A 148 2.07 -11.22 -22.95
C THR A 148 3.31 -10.31 -23.08
N VAL A 149 4.17 -10.57 -24.06
CA VAL A 149 5.25 -9.67 -24.45
C VAL A 149 5.08 -9.41 -25.94
N TYR A 150 4.79 -8.15 -26.30
CA TYR A 150 4.61 -7.73 -27.68
C TYR A 150 5.86 -6.96 -28.11
N ASP A 151 6.69 -7.55 -28.98
CA ASP A 151 7.81 -6.85 -29.61
C ASP A 151 7.31 -6.07 -30.83
N GLU A 152 7.08 -4.77 -30.66
CA GLU A 152 6.96 -3.88 -31.81
C GLU A 152 8.35 -3.53 -32.34
N GLY A 153 8.90 -4.43 -33.15
CA GLY A 153 10.05 -4.11 -33.98
C GLY A 153 9.63 -3.18 -35.12
N LEU A 154 9.67 -1.86 -34.92
CA LEU A 154 9.71 -0.94 -36.06
C LEU A 154 11.10 -1.03 -36.70
N ILE A 155 11.17 -1.76 -37.82
CA ILE A 155 12.35 -1.79 -38.70
C ILE A 155 12.28 -0.57 -39.61
N PHE A 156 13.35 0.25 -39.61
CA PHE A 156 13.66 1.09 -40.76
C PHE A 156 15.16 1.03 -41.04
N TYR A 157 15.51 0.76 -42.30
CA TYR A 157 16.80 1.11 -42.85
C TYR A 157 16.62 2.26 -43.86
N ASN A 158 17.62 3.14 -43.83
CA ASN A 158 18.02 4.08 -44.87
C ASN A 158 17.18 5.36 -45.05
N ASN A 159 17.47 6.36 -44.21
CA ASN A 159 17.84 7.72 -44.64
C ASN A 159 18.26 8.52 -43.40
N SER A 160 19.29 9.34 -43.55
CA SER A 160 20.17 9.88 -42.49
C SER A 160 19.55 10.78 -41.41
N ASN A 161 18.23 10.76 -41.15
CA ASN A 161 17.55 11.75 -40.31
C ASN A 161 16.45 11.23 -39.35
N PHE A 162 16.22 9.92 -39.18
CA PHE A 162 15.18 9.42 -38.25
C PHE A 162 15.75 8.81 -36.96
N VAL A 163 15.31 9.34 -35.81
CA VAL A 163 15.69 8.86 -34.47
C VAL A 163 14.59 7.93 -33.93
N PRO A 164 14.91 6.69 -33.50
CA PRO A 164 13.92 5.75 -32.97
C PRO A 164 13.34 6.24 -31.63
N PHE A 165 12.04 6.01 -31.44
CA PHE A 165 11.27 6.48 -30.28
C PHE A 165 10.26 5.44 -29.81
N CYS A 166 9.82 5.57 -28.56
CA CYS A 166 8.70 4.81 -28.01
C CYS A 166 7.55 5.75 -27.67
N LEU A 167 6.30 5.30 -27.86
CA LEU A 167 5.13 6.06 -27.43
C LEU A 167 5.04 6.06 -25.90
N LEU A 168 4.63 7.16 -25.28
CA LEU A 168 4.50 7.29 -23.82
C LEU A 168 3.30 6.52 -23.28
N ASN A 169 2.20 6.52 -24.04
CA ASN A 169 1.02 5.71 -23.80
C ASN A 169 0.75 4.97 -25.11
N ASP A 170 0.77 3.65 -25.08
CA ASP A 170 0.36 2.83 -26.20
C ASP A 170 -1.11 2.47 -26.01
N GLU A 171 -1.96 2.99 -26.91
CA GLU A 171 -3.41 2.80 -26.93
C GLU A 171 -3.83 1.31 -26.94
N ARG A 172 -2.89 0.39 -27.22
CA ARG A 172 -3.14 -1.04 -27.34
C ARG A 172 -2.92 -1.84 -26.07
N PHE A 173 -2.07 -1.37 -25.13
CA PHE A 173 -1.74 -2.21 -23.96
C PHE A 173 -1.15 -1.51 -22.72
N GLY A 174 -0.72 -0.24 -22.72
CA GLY A 174 -0.25 0.39 -21.47
C GLY A 174 0.67 1.60 -21.64
N TYR A 175 1.37 2.01 -20.57
CA TYR A 175 2.22 3.22 -20.58
C TYR A 175 3.70 2.92 -20.38
N LEU A 176 4.57 3.67 -21.05
CA LEU A 176 6.01 3.39 -21.14
C LEU A 176 6.74 3.63 -19.82
N VAL A 177 7.51 2.64 -19.37
CA VAL A 177 8.32 2.71 -18.15
C VAL A 177 9.81 2.61 -18.40
N LYS A 178 10.25 1.91 -19.45
CA LYS A 178 11.67 1.71 -19.70
C LYS A 178 11.99 1.70 -21.20
N LEU A 179 13.15 2.26 -21.53
CA LEU A 179 13.76 2.28 -22.86
C LEU A 179 15.08 1.52 -22.80
N THR A 180 15.28 0.58 -23.71
CA THR A 180 16.57 -0.12 -23.85
C THR A 180 17.08 -0.01 -25.29
N LYS A 181 18.35 0.39 -25.46
CA LYS A 181 19.04 0.39 -26.76
C LYS A 181 20.52 0.09 -26.57
N ASN A 182 21.09 -0.86 -27.33
CA ASN A 182 22.52 -1.22 -27.30
C ASN A 182 23.08 -1.42 -25.87
N ASN A 183 22.36 -2.17 -25.02
CA ASN A 183 22.67 -2.41 -23.59
C ASN A 183 22.63 -1.18 -22.67
N ILE A 184 22.18 -0.03 -23.17
CA ILE A 184 21.87 1.14 -22.35
C ILE A 184 20.40 1.06 -21.96
N GLU A 185 20.14 0.97 -20.66
CA GLU A 185 18.81 0.90 -20.09
C GLU A 185 18.48 2.19 -19.36
N VAL A 186 17.35 2.80 -19.70
CA VAL A 186 16.89 4.05 -19.11
C VAL A 186 15.46 3.88 -18.61
N ASP A 187 15.30 4.01 -17.30
CA ASP A 187 14.01 4.06 -16.64
C ASP A 187 13.42 5.47 -16.78
N ILE A 188 12.24 5.59 -17.41
CA ILE A 188 11.55 6.87 -17.63
C ILE A 188 10.85 7.33 -16.35
N LEU A 189 10.64 6.44 -15.37
CA LEU A 189 10.08 6.79 -14.07
C LEU A 189 11.07 7.57 -13.18
N SER A 190 12.35 7.56 -13.54
CA SER A 190 13.43 8.25 -12.82
C SER A 190 14.03 9.38 -13.69
N PRO A 191 14.03 10.65 -13.25
CA PRO A 191 14.58 11.74 -14.04
C PRO A 191 16.12 11.72 -14.02
N ASN A 192 16.71 11.13 -15.07
CA ASN A 192 18.17 10.87 -15.12
C ASN A 192 18.89 11.68 -16.23
N GLY A 193 18.16 12.51 -16.99
CA GLY A 193 18.73 13.35 -18.06
C GLY A 193 19.21 12.60 -19.32
N GLN A 194 18.96 11.29 -19.41
CA GLN A 194 19.43 10.41 -20.51
C GLN A 194 18.39 10.16 -21.61
N TYR A 195 17.21 10.77 -21.51
CA TYR A 195 16.13 10.68 -22.49
C TYR A 195 15.49 12.05 -22.72
N GLN A 196 14.83 12.22 -23.86
CA GLN A 196 14.03 13.39 -24.18
C GLN A 196 12.61 12.97 -24.54
N ILE A 197 11.63 13.70 -24.04
CA ILE A 197 10.22 13.54 -24.41
C ILE A 197 9.85 14.68 -25.35
N ASN A 198 9.19 14.36 -26.46
CA ASN A 198 8.58 15.33 -27.36
C ASN A 198 7.19 14.85 -27.76
N GLY A 199 6.15 15.56 -27.30
CA GLY A 199 4.76 15.10 -27.42
C GLY A 199 4.53 13.78 -26.68
N ASP A 200 3.94 12.81 -27.39
CA ASP A 200 3.69 11.44 -26.93
C ASP A 200 4.88 10.49 -27.16
N LYS A 201 6.05 10.99 -27.56
CA LYS A 201 7.20 10.18 -27.96
C LYS A 201 8.39 10.38 -27.04
N ALA A 202 9.02 9.29 -26.63
CA ALA A 202 10.24 9.26 -25.83
C ALA A 202 11.44 8.79 -26.66
N PHE A 203 12.54 9.53 -26.59
CA PHE A 203 13.77 9.35 -27.36
C PHE A 203 14.95 9.16 -26.41
N LEU A 204 15.91 8.29 -26.76
CA LEU A 204 17.17 8.14 -26.03
C LEU A 204 18.22 9.15 -26.53
N LEU A 205 18.83 9.91 -25.61
CA LEU A 205 19.85 10.91 -25.93
C LEU A 205 21.24 10.28 -26.07
N GLY A 206 22.07 10.79 -26.98
CA GLY A 206 23.47 10.40 -27.11
C GLY A 206 23.74 9.08 -27.86
N THR A 207 22.76 8.53 -28.56
CA THR A 207 22.95 7.35 -29.44
C THR A 207 23.11 7.80 -30.90
N ASP A 208 23.90 7.06 -31.68
CA ASP A 208 24.32 7.38 -33.05
C ASP A 208 23.20 7.33 -34.12
N GLY A 209 21.93 7.40 -33.70
CA GLY A 209 20.76 7.32 -34.59
C GLY A 209 20.47 5.93 -35.13
N SER A 210 21.37 4.95 -35.02
CA SER A 210 21.20 3.59 -35.55
C SER A 210 20.89 2.56 -34.43
N GLY A 211 20.06 1.55 -34.71
CA GLY A 211 19.76 0.44 -33.78
C GLY A 211 18.31 0.36 -33.27
N VAL A 212 17.94 -0.80 -32.72
CA VAL A 212 16.59 -1.12 -32.22
C VAL A 212 16.39 -0.58 -30.81
N VAL A 213 15.31 0.18 -30.59
CA VAL A 213 14.87 0.61 -29.25
C VAL A 213 13.82 -0.36 -28.76
N LYS A 214 14.05 -0.99 -27.62
CA LYS A 214 13.07 -1.81 -26.92
C LYS A 214 12.30 -0.94 -25.92
N CYS A 215 10.98 -0.92 -26.09
CA CYS A 215 10.04 -0.17 -25.27
C CYS A 215 9.39 -1.12 -24.26
N THR A 216 9.50 -0.85 -22.97
CA THR A 216 8.81 -1.63 -21.93
C THR A 216 7.68 -0.80 -21.37
N TYR A 217 6.45 -1.29 -21.51
CA TYR A 217 5.24 -0.66 -21.03
C TYR A 217 4.75 -1.34 -19.76
N MET A 218 4.37 -0.53 -18.77
CA MET A 218 3.73 -0.99 -17.55
C MET A 218 2.22 -0.98 -17.75
N THR A 219 1.67 -2.13 -17.42
CA THR A 219 0.24 -2.37 -17.22
C THR A 219 0.03 -2.46 -15.68
N PRO A 220 -1.20 -2.33 -15.16
CA PRO A 220 -1.41 -2.28 -13.71
C PRO A 220 -0.84 -3.53 -13.01
N TYR A 221 -0.01 -3.38 -11.93
CA TYR A 221 0.86 -4.34 -11.16
C TYR A 221 0.14 -5.34 -10.18
N PRO A 222 0.80 -6.40 -9.62
CA PRO A 222 0.51 -7.29 -8.48
C PRO A 222 -0.77 -7.45 -7.68
N ASP A 223 -1.93 -6.94 -8.04
CA ASP A 223 -3.18 -7.38 -7.41
C ASP A 223 -3.54 -8.78 -7.99
N ASN A 224 -4.70 -9.38 -7.71
CA ASN A 224 -5.22 -10.47 -8.54
C ASN A 224 -5.16 -10.14 -10.06
N SER A 225 -5.01 -8.86 -10.44
CA SER A 225 -4.74 -8.38 -11.78
C SER A 225 -3.36 -8.72 -12.37
N THR A 226 -2.34 -9.10 -11.59
CA THR A 226 -1.06 -9.55 -12.18
C THR A 226 -0.38 -10.72 -11.49
N ILE A 227 -1.16 -11.49 -10.76
CA ILE A 227 -0.86 -12.90 -10.55
C ILE A 227 -0.44 -13.57 -11.89
N ASN A 228 -1.10 -13.22 -13.01
CA ASN A 228 -0.74 -13.70 -14.34
C ASN A 228 0.65 -13.23 -14.79
N SER A 229 1.01 -11.95 -14.60
CA SER A 229 2.35 -11.45 -14.94
C SER A 229 3.44 -12.00 -14.02
N PHE A 230 3.11 -12.25 -12.75
CA PHE A 230 4.00 -12.92 -11.80
C PHE A 230 4.30 -14.34 -12.27
N TRP A 231 3.27 -15.12 -12.58
CA TRP A 231 3.41 -16.50 -13.05
C TRP A 231 4.10 -16.59 -14.40
N LYS A 232 3.83 -15.64 -15.30
CA LYS A 232 4.60 -15.54 -16.53
C LYS A 232 6.06 -15.19 -16.28
N MET A 233 6.39 -14.23 -15.42
CA MET A 233 7.77 -13.94 -15.07
C MET A 233 8.46 -15.19 -14.51
N VAL A 234 7.77 -15.96 -13.65
CA VAL A 234 8.28 -17.25 -13.15
C VAL A 234 8.59 -18.21 -14.31
N HIS A 235 7.70 -18.31 -15.30
CA HIS A 235 7.95 -19.11 -16.49
C HIS A 235 9.10 -18.56 -17.37
N ASP A 236 9.02 -17.30 -17.80
CA ASP A 236 9.89 -16.66 -18.79
C ASP A 236 11.33 -16.48 -18.28
N GLU A 237 11.52 -16.16 -17.00
CA GLU A 237 12.84 -16.10 -16.34
C GLU A 237 13.36 -17.51 -15.97
N ASN A 238 12.66 -18.54 -16.45
CA ASN A 238 12.92 -19.94 -16.21
C ASN A 238 13.04 -20.29 -14.72
N ILE A 239 12.23 -19.69 -13.84
CA ILE A 239 12.21 -19.97 -12.39
C ILE A 239 11.51 -21.30 -12.12
N ASP A 240 12.15 -22.20 -11.39
CA ASP A 240 11.60 -23.46 -10.88
C ASP A 240 11.59 -23.54 -9.36
N ILE A 241 12.16 -22.54 -8.66
CA ILE A 241 12.14 -22.44 -7.20
C ILE A 241 11.69 -21.05 -6.78
N ILE A 242 10.69 -20.99 -5.90
CA ILE A 242 10.27 -19.76 -5.22
C ILE A 242 10.40 -19.94 -3.72
N ILE A 243 11.09 -19.01 -3.06
CA ILE A 243 11.14 -18.89 -1.60
C ILE A 243 10.19 -17.76 -1.20
N SER A 244 9.12 -18.12 -0.49
CA SER A 244 8.09 -17.16 -0.05
C SER A 244 7.99 -17.15 1.48
N LEU A 245 8.24 -15.99 2.08
CA LEU A 245 8.13 -15.78 3.53
C LEU A 245 6.85 -15.03 3.90
N THR A 246 6.06 -15.63 4.78
CA THR A 246 4.87 -15.02 5.40
C THR A 246 5.05 -14.93 6.93
N PHE A 247 4.53 -13.87 7.53
CA PHE A 247 4.64 -13.61 8.97
C PHE A 247 3.32 -13.97 9.67
N ASP A 248 3.36 -14.87 10.65
CA ASP A 248 2.14 -15.38 11.32
C ASP A 248 1.52 -14.38 12.33
N ASP A 249 2.27 -13.34 12.72
CA ASP A 249 1.98 -12.52 13.90
C ASP A 249 1.10 -11.30 13.59
N TYR A 250 -0.16 -11.50 13.19
CA TYR A 250 -1.22 -10.48 13.06
C TYR A 250 -1.33 -9.79 11.70
N GLU A 251 -2.35 -10.22 10.97
CA GLU A 251 -2.94 -9.44 9.91
C GLU A 251 -4.46 -9.41 10.13
N PRO A 252 -5.14 -8.28 9.89
CA PRO A 252 -6.59 -8.32 9.67
C PRO A 252 -6.89 -9.39 8.62
N ASP A 253 -8.10 -9.97 8.61
CA ASP A 253 -8.51 -10.97 7.62
C ASP A 253 -8.33 -10.54 6.15
N GLU A 254 -7.97 -9.27 5.91
CA GLU A 254 -7.60 -8.70 4.63
C GLU A 254 -6.23 -9.12 4.07
N ILE A 255 -5.20 -9.44 4.88
CA ILE A 255 -3.86 -9.79 4.32
C ILE A 255 -3.64 -11.32 4.21
N LYS A 256 -4.46 -12.14 4.89
CA LYS A 256 -4.66 -13.55 4.53
C LYS A 256 -5.09 -13.78 3.07
N ARG A 257 -5.49 -12.72 2.34
CA ARG A 257 -5.96 -12.73 0.95
C ARG A 257 -4.88 -12.70 -0.12
N TYR A 258 -3.59 -12.56 0.22
CA TYR A 258 -2.50 -12.37 -0.77
C TYR A 258 -1.67 -13.63 -1.07
N ILE A 259 -2.22 -14.83 -0.85
CA ILE A 259 -1.60 -16.06 -1.34
C ILE A 259 -1.87 -16.18 -2.85
N TYR A 260 -0.83 -15.97 -3.66
CA TYR A 260 -0.89 -16.00 -5.13
C TYR A 260 -0.89 -17.42 -5.73
N TRP A 261 -0.86 -18.45 -4.90
CA TRP A 261 -0.92 -19.84 -5.32
C TRP A 261 -2.15 -20.51 -4.70
N LYS A 262 -2.89 -21.28 -5.49
CA LYS A 262 -4.01 -22.10 -4.99
C LYS A 262 -3.63 -23.57 -4.95
N LEU A 263 -4.28 -24.33 -4.07
CA LEU A 263 -4.10 -25.78 -3.96
C LEU A 263 -5.03 -26.51 -4.95
N SER A 264 -5.14 -25.97 -6.16
CA SER A 264 -5.97 -26.43 -7.26
C SER A 264 -5.34 -25.95 -8.57
N MET A 265 -5.70 -26.59 -9.68
CA MET A 265 -5.29 -26.14 -11.01
C MET A 265 -5.90 -24.75 -11.31
N GLU A 266 -5.05 -23.79 -11.68
CA GLU A 266 -5.46 -22.46 -12.11
C GLU A 266 -4.80 -22.06 -13.42
N ALA A 267 -5.55 -21.41 -14.31
CA ALA A 267 -5.03 -20.84 -15.53
C ALA A 267 -4.64 -19.37 -15.30
N HIS A 268 -3.44 -19.00 -15.75
CA HIS A 268 -2.87 -17.67 -15.63
C HIS A 268 -2.40 -17.20 -17.02
N GLY A 269 -3.34 -16.82 -17.88
CA GLY A 269 -3.08 -16.63 -19.31
C GLY A 269 -2.77 -17.97 -19.99
N ASP A 270 -1.71 -18.04 -20.79
CA ASP A 270 -1.29 -19.27 -21.50
C ASP A 270 -0.52 -20.27 -20.62
N LEU A 271 -0.34 -19.94 -19.33
CA LEU A 271 0.33 -20.79 -18.36
C LEU A 271 -0.70 -21.35 -17.39
N THR A 272 -0.82 -22.67 -17.34
CA THR A 272 -1.60 -23.35 -16.31
C THR A 272 -0.67 -23.73 -15.16
N VAL A 273 -1.03 -23.31 -13.94
CA VAL A 273 -0.33 -23.65 -12.71
C VAL A 273 -1.15 -24.73 -12.00
N ASP A 274 -0.69 -25.96 -12.10
CA ASP A 274 -1.37 -27.11 -11.53
C ASP A 274 -0.70 -27.56 -10.24
N TYR A 275 -1.45 -27.53 -9.13
CA TYR A 275 -0.96 -28.00 -7.85
C TYR A 275 -0.85 -29.53 -7.83
N VAL A 276 0.37 -30.03 -7.57
CA VAL A 276 0.64 -31.47 -7.55
C VAL A 276 0.56 -32.01 -6.13
N LYS A 277 1.35 -31.42 -5.22
CA LYS A 277 1.45 -31.92 -3.84
C LYS A 277 2.02 -30.89 -2.88
N THR A 278 1.71 -31.09 -1.62
CA THR A 278 2.39 -30.45 -0.49
C THR A 278 3.26 -31.51 0.15
N SER A 279 4.56 -31.23 0.24
CA SER A 279 5.51 -32.05 0.99
C SER A 279 5.91 -31.30 2.25
N TYR A 280 5.81 -31.97 3.39
CA TYR A 280 6.30 -31.43 4.65
C TYR A 280 7.78 -31.78 4.78
N LEU A 281 8.61 -30.76 4.92
CA LEU A 281 10.05 -30.92 5.08
C LEU A 281 10.38 -31.18 6.55
N GLU A 282 11.57 -31.73 6.82
CA GLU A 282 12.15 -31.81 8.16
C GLU A 282 12.60 -30.42 8.66
N MET A 283 11.70 -29.42 8.59
CA MET A 283 11.91 -28.02 8.92
C MET A 283 10.70 -27.51 9.69
N MET A 284 10.90 -26.60 10.65
CA MET A 284 9.76 -25.97 11.32
C MET A 284 9.06 -24.99 10.38
N ASN A 285 7.72 -25.03 10.37
CA ASN A 285 6.85 -24.06 9.70
C ASN A 285 7.14 -23.84 8.20
N THR A 286 7.74 -24.82 7.51
CA THR A 286 8.02 -24.73 6.07
C THR A 286 7.27 -25.83 5.32
N SER A 287 6.62 -25.46 4.23
CA SER A 287 5.93 -26.40 3.33
C SER A 287 6.51 -26.27 1.93
N ALA A 288 6.83 -27.39 1.29
CA ALA A 288 7.21 -27.41 -0.12
C ALA A 288 5.98 -27.73 -0.95
N LEU A 289 5.53 -26.76 -1.73
CA LEU A 289 4.38 -26.88 -2.62
C LEU A 289 4.90 -27.10 -4.04
N THR A 290 4.63 -28.27 -4.61
CA THR A 290 5.02 -28.60 -5.97
C THR A 290 3.89 -28.29 -6.93
N PHE A 291 4.22 -27.60 -8.02
CA PHE A 291 3.32 -27.23 -9.09
C PHE A 291 3.88 -27.66 -10.44
N ASN A 292 3.00 -27.98 -11.37
CA ASN A 292 3.31 -28.10 -12.77
C ASN A 292 2.92 -26.79 -13.46
N LEU A 293 3.88 -26.14 -14.11
CA LEU A 293 3.67 -25.04 -15.02
C LEU A 293 3.52 -25.62 -16.42
N ILE A 294 2.31 -25.59 -16.96
CA ILE A 294 1.96 -26.17 -18.25
C ILE A 294 1.73 -25.02 -19.22
N THR A 295 2.52 -24.92 -20.28
CA THR A 295 2.29 -23.96 -21.37
C THR A 295 1.41 -24.57 -22.46
N GLY A 296 0.88 -23.72 -23.35
CA GLY A 296 0.03 -24.13 -24.48
C GLY A 296 0.65 -25.15 -25.45
N ASP A 297 1.96 -25.41 -25.37
CA ASP A 297 2.67 -26.43 -26.17
C ASP A 297 2.76 -27.80 -25.44
N ASP A 298 1.99 -28.00 -24.37
CA ASP A 298 2.07 -29.16 -23.46
C ASP A 298 3.46 -29.36 -22.81
N ASN A 299 4.31 -28.32 -22.81
CA ASN A 299 5.56 -28.36 -22.07
C ASN A 299 5.26 -28.22 -20.58
N ILE A 300 5.59 -29.27 -19.82
CA ILE A 300 5.40 -29.31 -18.37
C ILE A 300 6.73 -28.99 -17.70
N LYS A 301 6.74 -27.90 -16.94
CA LYS A 301 7.84 -27.52 -16.07
C LYS A 301 7.44 -27.65 -14.61
N SER A 302 8.21 -28.39 -13.83
CA SER A 302 8.00 -28.46 -12.39
C SER A 302 8.48 -27.18 -11.71
N LEU A 303 7.69 -26.66 -10.77
CA LEU A 303 8.02 -25.55 -9.89
C LEU A 303 7.82 -25.98 -8.44
N THR A 304 8.73 -25.58 -7.56
CA THR A 304 8.58 -25.77 -6.11
C THR A 304 8.54 -24.42 -5.40
N ILE A 305 7.48 -24.18 -4.63
CA ILE A 305 7.38 -23.04 -3.71
C ILE A 305 7.70 -23.52 -2.30
N PHE A 306 8.81 -23.04 -1.74
CA PHE A 306 9.11 -23.16 -0.32
C PHE A 306 8.39 -22.05 0.44
N HIS A 307 7.26 -22.39 1.04
CA HIS A 307 6.46 -21.48 1.86
C HIS A 307 6.91 -21.55 3.31
N ILE A 308 7.50 -20.46 3.81
CA ILE A 308 8.03 -20.34 5.17
C ILE A 308 7.07 -19.47 6.00
N LYS A 309 6.58 -20.03 7.12
CA LYS A 309 5.66 -19.41 8.07
C LYS A 309 6.32 -19.18 9.43
N GLY A 310 5.70 -18.38 10.27
CA GLY A 310 6.02 -18.33 11.71
C GLY A 310 7.31 -17.61 12.09
N TRP A 311 7.97 -16.91 11.16
CA TRP A 311 9.18 -16.17 11.50
C TRP A 311 8.83 -14.80 12.09
N LYS A 312 8.84 -14.70 13.43
CA LYS A 312 8.53 -13.47 14.18
C LYS A 312 9.25 -12.23 13.70
N ILE A 313 8.53 -11.15 13.42
CA ILE A 313 9.10 -9.87 12.97
C ILE A 313 10.20 -9.41 13.96
N ASN A 314 11.30 -8.86 13.43
CA ASN A 314 12.48 -8.38 14.18
C ASN A 314 13.36 -9.43 14.87
N SER A 315 13.14 -10.73 14.68
CA SER A 315 14.02 -11.77 15.24
C SER A 315 14.75 -12.57 14.17
N VAL A 316 15.87 -13.20 14.55
CA VAL A 316 16.47 -14.32 13.81
C VAL A 316 16.00 -15.66 14.41
N PRO A 317 16.00 -16.77 13.65
CA PRO A 317 15.66 -18.08 14.17
C PRO A 317 16.73 -18.54 15.18
N LYS A 318 16.32 -19.37 16.15
CA LYS A 318 17.27 -19.93 17.14
C LYS A 318 18.19 -20.98 16.55
N SER A 319 17.82 -21.58 15.44
CA SER A 319 18.59 -22.63 14.78
C SER A 319 18.88 -22.23 13.33
N SER A 320 20.06 -22.60 12.86
CA SER A 320 20.42 -22.54 11.44
C SER A 320 19.83 -23.71 10.65
N HIS A 321 19.23 -24.71 11.33
CA HIS A 321 18.73 -25.94 10.72
C HIS A 321 17.81 -25.68 9.54
N ASP A 322 16.78 -24.84 9.70
CA ASP A 322 15.84 -24.53 8.64
C ASP A 322 16.51 -23.82 7.45
N LEU A 323 17.43 -22.88 7.72
CA LEU A 323 18.18 -22.18 6.67
C LEU A 323 19.08 -23.15 5.88
N LYS A 324 19.81 -24.02 6.57
CA LYS A 324 20.67 -25.05 5.98
C LYS A 324 19.85 -26.05 5.18
N LYS A 325 18.76 -26.57 5.75
CA LYS A 325 17.86 -27.53 5.10
C LYS A 325 17.20 -26.95 3.88
N LEU A 326 16.79 -25.67 3.92
CA LEU A 326 16.26 -24.99 2.75
C LEU A 326 17.29 -24.98 1.62
N TYR A 327 18.53 -24.59 1.91
CA TYR A 327 19.61 -24.63 0.92
C TYR A 327 19.88 -26.04 0.40
N GLU A 328 19.92 -27.06 1.27
CA GLU A 328 20.05 -28.47 0.86
C GLU A 328 18.93 -28.91 -0.09
N ASN A 329 17.68 -28.55 0.21
CA ASN A 329 16.55 -28.87 -0.65
C ASN A 329 16.61 -28.12 -1.99
N ILE A 330 17.17 -26.90 -2.02
CA ILE A 330 17.37 -26.13 -3.25
C ILE A 330 18.44 -26.82 -4.12
N ILE A 331 19.61 -27.14 -3.58
CA ILE A 331 20.69 -27.77 -4.35
C ILE A 331 20.33 -29.20 -4.79
N GLU A 332 19.52 -29.94 -4.02
CA GLU A 332 19.05 -31.29 -4.39
C GLU A 332 18.13 -31.30 -5.61
N THR A 333 17.58 -30.15 -6.01
CA THR A 333 16.82 -30.06 -7.27
C THR A 333 17.71 -30.13 -8.51
N ASP A 334 19.06 -30.04 -8.36
CA ASP A 334 20.06 -30.02 -9.43
C ASP A 334 19.76 -28.98 -10.55
N SER A 335 19.01 -27.93 -10.21
CA SER A 335 18.63 -26.89 -11.16
C SER A 335 19.70 -25.80 -11.30
N THR A 336 19.98 -25.41 -12.55
CA THR A 336 20.82 -24.24 -12.87
C THR A 336 20.01 -22.96 -13.09
N ASN A 337 18.71 -23.00 -12.77
CA ASN A 337 17.77 -21.94 -13.08
C ASN A 337 17.71 -20.84 -11.99
N ASN A 338 17.07 -19.72 -12.33
CA ASN A 338 16.92 -18.59 -11.42
C ASN A 338 16.03 -18.95 -10.23
N VAL A 339 16.45 -18.57 -9.01
CA VAL A 339 15.65 -18.70 -7.79
C VAL A 339 14.97 -17.38 -7.46
N LEU A 340 13.64 -17.40 -7.30
CA LEU A 340 12.89 -16.22 -6.87
C LEU A 340 12.75 -16.18 -5.35
N ILE A 341 13.04 -15.03 -4.75
CA ILE A 341 12.95 -14.85 -3.30
C ILE A 341 12.10 -13.61 -2.99
N HIS A 342 11.03 -13.76 -2.20
CA HIS A 342 10.15 -12.63 -1.83
C HIS A 342 9.42 -12.82 -0.50
N THR A 343 8.81 -11.72 -0.01
CA THR A 343 8.00 -11.69 1.21
C THR A 343 6.74 -10.86 0.99
N THR A 344 5.74 -11.04 1.86
CA THR A 344 4.54 -10.18 1.90
C THR A 344 4.84 -8.73 2.29
N TYR A 345 6.01 -8.44 2.86
CA TYR A 345 6.45 -7.11 3.30
C TYR A 345 7.76 -6.74 2.62
N GLY A 346 7.67 -6.09 1.45
CA GLY A 346 8.83 -5.73 0.63
C GLY A 346 9.83 -4.84 1.36
N GLY A 347 11.09 -5.29 1.47
CA GLY A 347 12.19 -4.54 2.12
C GLY A 347 12.67 -5.12 3.45
N ASN A 348 12.06 -6.20 3.95
CA ASN A 348 12.46 -6.82 5.21
C ASN A 348 13.88 -7.43 5.15
N THR A 349 14.70 -7.19 6.19
CA THR A 349 16.09 -7.67 6.32
C THR A 349 16.22 -9.20 6.19
N LYS A 350 15.17 -9.96 6.56
CA LYS A 350 15.18 -11.42 6.57
C LYS A 350 15.29 -12.07 5.20
N ILE A 351 14.67 -11.46 4.19
CA ILE A 351 14.76 -12.01 2.82
C ILE A 351 16.18 -11.91 2.28
N TYR A 352 16.90 -10.89 2.74
CA TYR A 352 18.31 -10.72 2.45
C TYR A 352 19.18 -11.70 3.23
N ILE A 353 18.82 -12.11 4.46
CA ILE A 353 19.55 -13.18 5.18
C ILE A 353 19.58 -14.46 4.32
N PHE A 354 18.46 -14.86 3.73
CA PHE A 354 18.41 -16.00 2.81
C PHE A 354 19.29 -15.76 1.58
N ALA A 355 19.07 -14.65 0.86
CA ALA A 355 19.84 -14.35 -0.34
C ALA A 355 21.36 -14.31 -0.08
N TYR A 356 21.77 -13.74 1.06
CA TYR A 356 23.17 -13.71 1.49
C TYR A 356 23.70 -15.11 1.83
N PHE A 357 22.92 -15.93 2.54
CA PHE A 357 23.35 -17.28 2.87
C PHE A 357 23.60 -18.10 1.61
N LEU A 358 22.65 -18.12 0.68
CA LEU A 358 22.77 -18.85 -0.59
C LEU A 358 24.01 -18.39 -1.37
N ALA A 359 24.11 -17.08 -1.63
CA ALA A 359 25.20 -16.52 -2.42
C ALA A 359 26.58 -16.71 -1.77
N MET A 360 26.68 -16.61 -0.44
CA MET A 360 27.95 -16.81 0.27
C MET A 360 28.38 -18.27 0.28
N VAL A 361 27.45 -19.21 0.51
CA VAL A 361 27.79 -20.64 0.49
C VAL A 361 28.23 -21.05 -0.91
N ASP A 362 27.50 -20.65 -1.96
CA ASP A 362 27.88 -20.91 -3.35
C ASP A 362 29.23 -20.31 -3.70
N SER A 363 29.46 -19.04 -3.37
CA SER A 363 30.75 -18.37 -3.58
C SER A 363 31.87 -19.16 -2.91
N LEU A 364 31.71 -19.59 -1.66
CA LEU A 364 32.76 -20.31 -0.93
C LEU A 364 33.02 -21.74 -1.46
N ILE A 365 32.02 -22.39 -2.06
CA ILE A 365 32.16 -23.74 -2.63
C ILE A 365 32.79 -23.68 -4.03
N TYR A 366 32.28 -22.79 -4.89
CA TYR A 366 32.56 -22.80 -6.33
C TYR A 366 33.54 -21.70 -6.77
N ASP A 367 33.54 -20.54 -6.12
CA ASP A 367 34.40 -19.40 -6.45
C ASP A 367 35.50 -19.17 -5.41
N ARG A 368 36.71 -19.64 -5.71
CA ARG A 368 37.86 -19.50 -4.80
C ARG A 368 38.46 -18.08 -4.75
N SER A 369 37.96 -17.14 -5.57
CA SER A 369 38.50 -15.80 -5.68
C SER A 369 37.94 -14.82 -4.64
N ASP A 370 36.66 -14.94 -4.30
CA ASP A 370 35.97 -14.10 -3.31
C ASP A 370 35.76 -14.82 -1.98
N LYS A 371 36.49 -14.38 -0.95
CA LYS A 371 36.47 -15.00 0.40
C LYS A 371 35.84 -14.11 1.47
N ASP A 372 35.47 -12.88 1.12
CA ASP A 372 34.93 -11.92 2.08
C ASP A 372 33.39 -11.85 1.97
N PRO A 373 32.65 -12.31 2.99
CA PRO A 373 31.20 -12.15 3.07
C PRO A 373 30.71 -10.72 2.82
N MET A 374 31.52 -9.70 3.15
CA MET A 374 31.17 -8.31 2.91
C MET A 374 31.07 -7.95 1.42
N GLU A 375 31.87 -8.56 0.56
CA GLU A 375 31.83 -8.29 -0.89
C GLU A 375 30.55 -8.87 -1.51
N VAL A 376 30.10 -10.04 -1.06
CA VAL A 376 28.80 -10.62 -1.48
C VAL A 376 27.63 -9.71 -1.07
N ILE A 377 27.66 -9.18 0.16
CA ILE A 377 26.65 -8.20 0.62
C ILE A 377 26.67 -6.94 -0.24
N LYS A 378 27.86 -6.36 -0.50
CA LYS A 378 28.00 -5.17 -1.35
C LYS A 378 27.49 -5.41 -2.76
N LEU A 379 27.81 -6.56 -3.35
CA LEU A 379 27.39 -6.94 -4.69
C LEU A 379 25.86 -6.98 -4.78
N ILE A 380 25.20 -7.71 -3.88
CA ILE A 380 23.72 -7.81 -3.86
C ILE A 380 23.10 -6.43 -3.64
N ARG A 381 23.63 -5.63 -2.71
CA ARG A 381 23.15 -4.26 -2.44
C ARG A 381 23.37 -3.30 -3.61
N SER A 382 24.34 -3.56 -4.48
CA SER A 382 24.54 -2.78 -5.72
C SER A 382 23.48 -3.07 -6.79
N LYS A 383 22.87 -4.25 -6.75
CA LYS A 383 21.85 -4.71 -7.71
C LYS A 383 20.44 -4.40 -7.25
N ARG A 384 20.21 -4.41 -5.93
CA ARG A 384 18.90 -4.13 -5.33
C ARG A 384 19.08 -3.24 -4.10
N TYR A 385 18.40 -2.09 -4.13
CA TYR A 385 18.35 -1.18 -2.99
C TYR A 385 17.65 -1.84 -1.79
N GLY A 386 18.28 -1.76 -0.61
CA GLY A 386 17.85 -2.45 0.61
C GLY A 386 18.95 -3.36 1.18
N GLY A 387 18.55 -4.37 1.96
CA GLY A 387 19.44 -5.44 2.41
C GLY A 387 20.40 -5.09 3.54
N ILE A 388 20.09 -4.05 4.32
CA ILE A 388 20.78 -3.83 5.60
C ILE A 388 20.45 -5.00 6.52
N ILE A 389 21.47 -5.50 7.22
CA ILE A 389 21.31 -6.47 8.29
C ILE A 389 22.07 -5.96 9.51
N GLY A 390 21.52 -6.17 10.70
CA GLY A 390 22.13 -5.77 11.95
C GLY A 390 23.23 -6.76 12.40
N PRO A 391 23.90 -6.46 13.53
CA PRO A 391 24.95 -7.33 14.07
C PRO A 391 24.45 -8.74 14.40
N LEU A 392 23.21 -8.88 14.89
CA LEU A 392 22.63 -10.19 15.21
C LEU A 392 22.38 -11.01 13.94
N GLU A 393 21.74 -10.40 12.93
CA GLU A 393 21.48 -11.04 11.64
C GLU A 393 22.79 -11.46 10.97
N PHE A 394 23.81 -10.60 11.01
CA PHE A 394 25.12 -10.93 10.46
C PHE A 394 25.80 -12.06 11.23
N ALA A 395 25.76 -12.05 12.57
CA ALA A 395 26.32 -13.13 13.38
C ALA A 395 25.61 -14.46 13.11
N TYR A 396 24.27 -14.45 13.03
CA TYR A 396 23.46 -15.62 12.68
C TYR A 396 23.83 -16.17 11.29
N LEU A 397 23.98 -15.28 10.30
CA LEU A 397 24.38 -15.64 8.94
C LEU A 397 25.75 -16.34 8.91
N ILE A 398 26.77 -15.74 9.53
CA ILE A 398 28.12 -16.32 9.57
C ILE A 398 28.14 -17.63 10.35
N HIS A 399 27.45 -17.68 11.49
CA HIS A 399 27.33 -18.91 12.28
C HIS A 399 26.72 -20.04 11.46
N SER A 400 25.61 -19.76 10.77
CA SER A 400 24.91 -20.72 9.92
C SER A 400 25.80 -21.27 8.80
N ILE A 401 26.60 -20.41 8.16
CA ILE A 401 27.52 -20.80 7.08
C ILE A 401 28.62 -21.73 7.62
N VAL A 402 29.24 -21.37 8.75
CA VAL A 402 30.30 -22.18 9.37
C VAL A 402 29.75 -23.53 9.82
N GLU A 403 28.57 -23.54 10.45
CA GLU A 403 27.91 -24.76 10.88
C GLU A 403 27.58 -25.68 9.70
N TYR A 404 27.07 -25.13 8.60
CA TYR A 404 26.85 -25.88 7.36
C TYR A 404 28.12 -26.60 6.87
N PHE A 405 29.26 -25.90 6.83
CA PHE A 405 30.53 -26.50 6.39
C PHE A 405 31.10 -27.54 7.37
N ILE A 406 30.78 -27.43 8.66
CA ILE A 406 31.11 -28.46 9.67
C ILE A 406 30.26 -29.72 9.44
N ASP A 407 28.95 -29.55 9.21
CA ASP A 407 28.02 -30.65 8.97
C ASP A 407 28.38 -31.42 7.70
N LYS A 408 28.76 -30.69 6.63
CA LYS A 408 29.28 -31.27 5.38
C LYS A 408 30.72 -31.81 5.48
N LYS A 409 31.34 -31.74 6.67
CA LYS A 409 32.72 -32.20 6.95
C LYS A 409 33.80 -31.53 6.07
N ILE A 410 33.49 -30.37 5.50
CA ILE A 410 34.42 -29.53 4.74
C ILE A 410 35.40 -28.88 5.73
N ILE A 411 34.88 -28.30 6.81
CA ILE A 411 35.69 -27.90 7.97
C ILE A 411 35.80 -29.11 8.91
N LYS A 412 37.03 -29.51 9.22
CA LYS A 412 37.31 -30.67 10.09
C LYS A 412 37.58 -30.30 11.55
N ASP A 413 37.82 -29.02 11.84
CA ASP A 413 38.13 -28.52 13.19
C ASP A 413 36.86 -28.42 14.06
N ARG A 414 36.42 -29.56 14.58
CA ARG A 414 35.27 -29.63 15.50
C ARG A 414 35.52 -28.87 16.80
N LYS A 415 36.76 -28.84 17.30
CA LYS A 415 37.09 -28.16 18.56
C LYS A 415 37.01 -26.64 18.41
N GLY A 416 37.54 -26.11 17.30
CA GLY A 416 37.41 -24.71 16.93
C GLY A 416 35.95 -24.30 16.74
N PHE A 417 35.16 -25.13 16.03
CA PHE A 417 33.73 -24.89 15.90
C PHE A 417 32.99 -24.88 17.23
N SER A 418 33.24 -25.84 18.13
CA SER A 418 32.60 -25.82 19.47
C SER A 418 32.93 -24.55 20.25
N LYS A 419 34.15 -24.01 20.12
CA LYS A 419 34.51 -22.72 20.71
C LYS A 419 33.73 -21.59 20.05
N PHE A 420 33.74 -21.51 18.72
CA PHE A 420 33.03 -20.49 17.96
C PHE A 420 31.52 -20.49 18.22
N HIS A 421 30.88 -21.65 18.18
CA HIS A 421 29.46 -21.83 18.50
C HIS A 421 29.13 -21.33 19.91
N ARG A 422 29.96 -21.63 20.92
CA ARG A 422 29.76 -21.12 22.28
C ARG A 422 29.87 -19.59 22.37
N GLU A 423 30.81 -18.98 21.66
CA GLU A 423 30.91 -17.51 21.62
C GLU A 423 29.70 -16.88 20.91
N TYR A 424 29.19 -17.52 19.85
CA TYR A 424 27.95 -17.11 19.19
C TYR A 424 26.74 -17.22 20.12
N GLU A 425 26.53 -18.35 20.79
CA GLU A 425 25.42 -18.55 21.72
C GLU A 425 25.46 -17.51 22.84
N LYS A 426 26.66 -17.25 23.38
CA LYS A 426 26.86 -16.19 24.38
C LYS A 426 26.47 -14.81 23.83
N PHE A 427 26.91 -14.47 22.61
CA PHE A 427 26.54 -13.21 21.96
C PHE A 427 25.02 -13.12 21.70
N PHE A 428 24.41 -14.20 21.21
CA PHE A 428 22.98 -14.29 20.95
C PHE A 428 22.17 -14.10 22.25
N ASP A 429 22.56 -14.77 23.33
CA ASP A 429 21.94 -14.62 24.63
C ASP A 429 22.10 -13.18 25.15
N GLU A 430 23.31 -12.61 25.10
CA GLU A 430 23.55 -11.22 25.53
C GLU A 430 22.68 -10.21 24.76
N ILE A 431 22.57 -10.33 23.44
CA ILE A 431 21.82 -9.37 22.62
C ILE A 431 20.30 -9.58 22.69
N THR A 432 19.82 -10.82 22.89
CA THR A 432 18.38 -11.11 22.97
C THR A 432 17.84 -11.13 24.40
N TYR A 433 18.71 -11.18 25.41
CA TYR A 433 18.30 -11.19 26.81
C TYR A 433 17.53 -9.93 27.17
N ILE A 434 16.39 -10.12 27.82
CA ILE A 434 15.59 -9.07 28.43
C ILE A 434 15.36 -9.48 29.89
N PRO A 435 15.77 -8.66 30.87
CA PRO A 435 15.60 -8.96 32.27
C PRO A 435 14.15 -9.30 32.63
N LYS A 436 13.96 -10.32 33.47
CA LYS A 436 12.61 -10.71 33.96
C LYS A 436 11.89 -9.58 34.72
N ALA A 437 12.64 -8.62 35.26
CA ALA A 437 12.11 -7.45 35.95
C ALA A 437 11.40 -6.46 35.03
N ILE A 438 11.63 -6.53 33.71
CA ILE A 438 10.93 -5.68 32.74
C ILE A 438 9.52 -6.22 32.53
N ASP A 439 8.55 -5.31 32.57
CA ASP A 439 7.14 -5.61 32.32
C ASP A 439 6.97 -6.41 31.03
N ASN A 440 6.12 -7.44 31.09
CA ASN A 440 5.95 -8.37 29.98
C ASN A 440 5.48 -7.67 28.69
N ASN A 441 4.65 -6.63 28.80
CA ASN A 441 4.15 -5.87 27.66
C ASN A 441 5.22 -5.01 26.99
N LEU A 442 6.27 -4.65 27.73
CA LEU A 442 7.38 -3.86 27.19
C LEU A 442 8.44 -4.70 26.49
N LYS A 443 8.47 -6.03 26.70
CA LYS A 443 9.52 -6.89 26.15
C LYS A 443 9.66 -6.78 24.63
N ASN A 444 8.56 -6.77 23.90
CA ASN A 444 8.59 -6.66 22.44
C ASN A 444 9.10 -5.30 21.95
N PHE A 445 8.76 -4.22 22.68
CA PHE A 445 9.28 -2.89 22.40
C PHE A 445 10.79 -2.80 22.70
N ILE A 446 11.23 -3.28 23.86
CA ILE A 446 12.66 -3.31 24.22
C ILE A 446 13.46 -4.18 23.26
N TYR A 447 12.90 -5.31 22.84
CA TYR A 447 13.50 -6.15 21.82
C TYR A 447 13.72 -5.37 20.52
N PHE A 448 12.70 -4.68 20.00
CA PHE A 448 12.83 -3.80 18.85
C PHE A 448 13.95 -2.77 19.04
N MET A 449 13.98 -2.08 20.18
CA MET A 449 15.00 -1.07 20.48
C MET A 449 16.43 -1.62 20.60
N LYS A 450 16.61 -2.92 20.89
CA LYS A 450 17.93 -3.58 20.89
C LYS A 450 18.37 -3.99 19.49
N MET A 451 17.43 -4.43 18.65
CA MET A 451 17.74 -4.97 17.32
C MET A 451 18.11 -3.88 16.33
N TYR A 452 17.53 -2.69 16.46
CA TYR A 452 17.77 -1.60 15.52
C TYR A 452 18.71 -0.53 16.07
N ASP A 453 19.72 -0.18 15.28
CA ASP A 453 20.53 1.01 15.52
C ASP A 453 20.00 2.23 14.75
N LYS A 454 20.58 3.40 15.01
CA LYS A 454 20.20 4.65 14.36
C LYS A 454 20.32 4.61 12.84
N VAL A 455 21.42 4.06 12.32
CA VAL A 455 21.73 4.08 10.87
C VAL A 455 20.73 3.19 10.14
N MET A 456 20.49 1.99 10.66
CA MET A 456 19.52 1.06 10.11
C MET A 456 18.10 1.64 10.17
N MET A 457 17.70 2.20 11.32
CA MET A 457 16.39 2.87 11.42
C MET A 457 16.27 4.04 10.45
N GLU A 458 17.32 4.85 10.28
CA GLU A 458 17.26 6.01 9.38
C GLU A 458 17.06 5.58 7.94
N GLU A 459 17.78 4.56 7.47
CA GLU A 459 17.67 4.06 6.11
C GLU A 459 16.32 3.39 5.86
N ILE A 460 15.86 2.52 6.78
CA ILE A 460 14.54 1.88 6.69
C ILE A 460 13.44 2.95 6.73
N CYS A 461 13.46 3.87 7.68
CA CYS A 461 12.43 4.91 7.77
C CYS A 461 12.39 5.79 6.51
N LYS A 462 13.54 6.14 5.92
CA LYS A 462 13.60 6.90 4.65
C LYS A 462 12.91 6.14 3.52
N GLN A 463 13.21 4.84 3.38
CA GLN A 463 12.62 3.98 2.36
C GLN A 463 11.11 3.87 2.52
N GLU A 464 10.66 3.60 3.74
CA GLU A 464 9.25 3.34 4.02
C GLU A 464 8.41 4.61 3.91
N LEU A 465 8.94 5.77 4.32
CA LEU A 465 8.28 7.05 4.10
C LEU A 465 8.10 7.38 2.62
N LEU A 466 9.09 7.08 1.76
CA LEU A 466 8.96 7.31 0.31
C LEU A 466 7.79 6.50 -0.29
N LYS A 467 7.55 5.29 0.21
CA LYS A 467 6.42 4.44 -0.23
C LYS A 467 5.05 5.02 0.17
N THR A 468 4.99 5.87 1.20
CA THR A 468 3.74 6.53 1.61
C THR A 468 3.34 7.71 0.72
N VAL A 469 4.25 8.20 -0.14
CA VAL A 469 3.95 9.26 -1.10
C VAL A 469 3.28 8.65 -2.32
N LEU A 470 2.04 9.06 -2.57
CA LEU A 470 1.23 8.55 -3.67
C LEU A 470 1.50 9.36 -4.93
N LYS A 471 1.41 8.71 -6.09
CA LYS A 471 1.42 9.41 -7.38
C LYS A 471 0.17 10.28 -7.51
N ASN A 472 0.26 11.38 -8.25
CA ASN A 472 -0.81 12.37 -8.35
C ASN A 472 -2.13 11.77 -8.81
N ASP A 473 -2.12 10.84 -9.75
CA ASP A 473 -3.30 10.15 -10.25
C ASP A 473 -4.03 9.30 -9.19
N VAL A 474 -3.27 8.59 -8.34
CA VAL A 474 -3.83 7.86 -7.20
C VAL A 474 -4.46 8.85 -6.22
N ILE A 475 -3.81 9.99 -5.98
CA ILE A 475 -4.36 11.08 -5.16
C ILE A 475 -5.66 11.60 -5.78
N MET A 476 -5.70 11.82 -7.10
CA MET A 476 -6.91 12.29 -7.78
C MET A 476 -8.07 11.32 -7.64
N LYS A 477 -7.80 10.01 -7.61
CA LYS A 477 -8.82 8.98 -7.43
C LYS A 477 -9.28 8.82 -5.99
N LYS A 478 -8.35 8.89 -5.03
CA LYS A 478 -8.60 8.67 -3.61
C LYS A 478 -9.07 9.92 -2.86
N CYS A 479 -8.93 11.11 -3.44
CA CYS A 479 -9.19 12.39 -2.78
C CYS A 479 -10.11 13.29 -3.63
N ARG A 480 -11.10 12.71 -4.33
CA ARG A 480 -11.97 13.44 -5.26
C ARG A 480 -12.71 14.56 -4.56
N ARG A 481 -13.22 14.31 -3.35
CA ARG A 481 -13.98 15.30 -2.59
C ARG A 481 -13.12 16.51 -2.21
N PHE A 482 -11.86 16.27 -1.88
CA PHE A 482 -10.88 17.34 -1.67
C PHE A 482 -10.70 18.21 -2.92
N ILE A 483 -10.61 17.59 -4.10
CA ILE A 483 -10.43 18.30 -5.37
C ILE A 483 -11.67 19.10 -5.76
N HIS A 484 -12.86 18.53 -5.58
CA HIS A 484 -14.11 19.26 -5.77
C HIS A 484 -14.20 20.47 -4.84
N ALA A 485 -13.79 20.33 -3.58
CA ALA A 485 -13.73 21.43 -2.63
C ALA A 485 -12.78 22.55 -3.09
N GLU A 486 -11.58 22.20 -3.58
CA GLU A 486 -10.62 23.18 -4.11
C GLU A 486 -11.16 23.92 -5.34
N ASN A 487 -11.72 23.19 -6.31
CA ASN A 487 -12.30 23.75 -7.53
C ASN A 487 -13.46 24.69 -7.22
N PHE A 488 -14.33 24.30 -6.28
CA PHE A 488 -15.44 25.13 -5.83
C PHE A 488 -14.95 26.46 -5.23
N CYS A 489 -13.97 26.41 -4.32
CA CYS A 489 -13.39 27.60 -3.73
C CYS A 489 -12.73 28.52 -4.77
N ALA A 490 -12.02 27.95 -5.75
CA ALA A 490 -11.42 28.71 -6.85
C ALA A 490 -12.48 29.41 -7.73
N SER A 491 -13.58 28.72 -8.05
CA SER A 491 -14.64 29.23 -8.93
C SER A 491 -15.40 30.43 -8.37
N LYS A 492 -15.63 30.47 -7.05
CA LYS A 492 -16.45 31.51 -6.42
C LYS A 492 -15.72 32.83 -6.17
N LYS A 493 -14.42 32.93 -6.47
CA LYS A 493 -13.54 34.04 -6.02
C LYS A 493 -13.78 34.39 -4.53
N SER A 494 -14.15 33.37 -3.74
CA SER A 494 -14.69 33.56 -2.41
C SER A 494 -13.53 33.64 -1.43
N SER A 495 -13.65 34.48 -0.40
CA SER A 495 -12.69 34.52 0.72
C SER A 495 -12.79 33.29 1.65
N TYR A 496 -13.69 32.34 1.37
CA TYR A 496 -13.93 31.12 2.12
C TYR A 496 -13.27 29.92 1.43
N ASN A 497 -12.13 29.48 1.97
CA ASN A 497 -11.44 28.26 1.57
C ASN A 497 -11.91 27.08 2.42
N LEU A 498 -12.20 25.92 1.81
CA LEU A 498 -12.56 24.69 2.54
C LEU A 498 -11.31 23.94 3.00
N ASN A 499 -10.26 23.88 2.18
CA ASN A 499 -8.95 23.37 2.59
C ASN A 499 -7.99 24.52 2.85
N ARG A 500 -7.11 24.35 3.85
CA ARG A 500 -6.09 25.35 4.14
C ARG A 500 -4.90 25.25 3.20
N TYR A 501 -4.57 24.04 2.76
CA TYR A 501 -3.41 23.76 1.91
C TYR A 501 -3.72 22.74 0.83
N GLN A 502 -3.23 23.01 -0.38
CA GLN A 502 -3.40 22.16 -1.55
C GLN A 502 -2.63 20.83 -1.48
N TYR A 503 -1.60 20.74 -0.64
CA TYR A 503 -0.81 19.52 -0.47
C TYR A 503 -1.37 18.55 0.58
N ALA A 504 -2.34 18.98 1.39
CA ALA A 504 -2.90 18.23 2.52
C ALA A 504 -4.19 17.50 2.10
N TYR A 505 -4.06 16.61 1.12
CA TYR A 505 -5.19 15.86 0.57
C TYR A 505 -5.93 15.05 1.63
N CYS A 506 -7.26 14.95 1.47
CA CYS A 506 -8.15 14.17 2.31
C CYS A 506 -8.58 12.90 1.56
N PHE A 507 -8.35 11.71 2.14
CA PHE A 507 -8.83 10.48 1.52
C PHE A 507 -10.35 10.37 1.66
N ASP A 508 -11.04 10.05 0.57
CA ASP A 508 -12.50 9.93 0.54
C ASP A 508 -12.98 8.73 1.37
N GLU A 509 -12.24 7.62 1.36
CA GLU A 509 -12.57 6.37 2.06
C GLU A 509 -12.71 6.55 3.57
N TYR A 510 -11.87 7.40 4.16
CA TYR A 510 -11.85 7.67 5.60
C TYR A 510 -12.32 9.09 5.91
N ALA A 511 -12.98 9.78 4.98
CA ALA A 511 -13.37 11.17 5.16
C ALA A 511 -14.46 11.30 6.22
N VAL A 512 -14.27 12.23 7.14
CA VAL A 512 -15.32 12.63 8.08
C VAL A 512 -16.10 13.81 7.50
N ASN A 513 -17.43 13.72 7.53
CA ASN A 513 -18.30 14.78 7.03
C ASN A 513 -18.61 15.81 8.11
N GLY A 514 -18.96 17.01 7.68
CA GLY A 514 -19.38 18.09 8.56
C GLY A 514 -20.12 19.16 7.80
N GLY A 515 -21.28 19.55 8.32
CA GLY A 515 -22.18 20.51 7.69
C GLY A 515 -23.12 19.88 6.65
N ASN A 516 -24.04 20.68 6.13
CA ASN A 516 -25.12 20.20 5.24
C ASN A 516 -24.96 20.65 3.79
N PHE A 517 -23.90 21.39 3.47
CA PHE A 517 -23.67 21.90 2.11
C PHE A 517 -23.08 20.80 1.22
N ILE A 518 -23.64 20.64 0.01
CA ILE A 518 -23.12 19.72 -1.01
C ILE A 518 -22.17 20.50 -1.91
N ILE A 519 -20.92 20.04 -2.01
CA ILE A 519 -19.94 20.62 -2.94
C ILE A 519 -20.36 20.29 -4.37
N PRO A 520 -20.31 21.24 -5.32
CA PRO A 520 -20.58 20.94 -6.73
C PRO A 520 -19.66 19.83 -7.27
N GLY A 521 -20.28 18.78 -7.83
CA GLY A 521 -19.59 17.57 -8.30
C GLY A 521 -19.45 16.47 -7.25
N ASP A 522 -19.86 16.72 -6.01
CA ASP A 522 -20.01 15.71 -4.96
C ASP A 522 -21.50 15.37 -4.76
N THR A 523 -21.78 14.18 -4.25
CA THR A 523 -23.13 13.72 -3.90
C THR A 523 -23.32 13.63 -2.38
N ILE A 524 -22.23 13.68 -1.60
CA ILE A 524 -22.24 13.55 -0.16
C ILE A 524 -22.37 14.94 0.48
N PRO A 525 -23.40 15.21 1.31
CA PRO A 525 -23.50 16.45 2.05
C PRO A 525 -22.38 16.62 3.09
N GLY A 526 -21.89 17.85 3.20
CA GLY A 526 -20.90 18.23 4.19
C GLY A 526 -19.48 17.87 3.77
N TYR A 527 -18.53 18.76 4.04
CA TYR A 527 -17.12 18.51 3.79
C TYR A 527 -16.26 19.27 4.78
N ILE A 528 -15.37 18.52 5.41
CA ILE A 528 -14.25 19.03 6.17
C ILE A 528 -13.02 18.19 5.80
N ASN A 529 -11.84 18.81 5.85
CA ASN A 529 -10.60 18.10 5.59
C ASN A 529 -10.16 17.36 6.87
N ALA A 530 -10.75 16.19 7.07
CA ALA A 530 -10.55 15.33 8.22
C ALA A 530 -10.65 13.85 7.81
N ASN A 531 -9.72 13.04 8.31
CA ASN A 531 -9.78 11.58 8.16
C ASN A 531 -9.83 10.88 9.52
N GLU A 532 -10.61 9.81 9.61
CA GLU A 532 -10.71 9.00 10.83
C GLU A 532 -9.86 7.72 10.77
N ILE A 533 -9.44 7.28 11.95
CA ILE A 533 -8.89 5.95 12.20
C ILE A 533 -9.61 5.34 13.38
N THR A 534 -9.93 4.05 13.28
CA THR A 534 -10.53 3.27 14.36
C THR A 534 -9.76 1.98 14.53
N TYR A 535 -9.37 1.65 15.77
CA TYR A 535 -8.63 0.43 16.08
C TYR A 535 -8.95 -0.09 17.48
N ARG A 536 -8.72 -1.39 17.67
CA ARG A 536 -9.00 -2.08 18.94
C ARG A 536 -7.80 -2.02 19.89
N LEU A 537 -8.09 -1.70 21.15
CA LEU A 537 -7.14 -1.69 22.27
C LEU A 537 -6.99 -3.10 22.87
N ILE A 538 -5.97 -3.27 23.72
CA ILE A 538 -5.64 -4.55 24.36
C ILE A 538 -6.78 -5.03 25.28
N ASP A 539 -7.48 -4.11 25.93
CA ASP A 539 -8.64 -4.41 26.78
C ASP A 539 -9.92 -4.74 25.99
N GLY A 540 -9.82 -4.75 24.65
CA GLY A 540 -10.91 -5.05 23.74
C GLY A 540 -11.80 -3.86 23.39
N SER A 541 -11.60 -2.69 24.01
CA SER A 541 -12.31 -1.46 23.64
C SER A 541 -11.77 -0.86 22.33
N GLU A 542 -12.52 0.07 21.74
CA GLU A 542 -12.11 0.74 20.50
C GLU A 542 -11.64 2.16 20.78
N ARG A 543 -10.62 2.59 20.03
CA ARG A 543 -10.22 3.99 19.96
C ARG A 543 -10.50 4.52 18.57
N LYS A 544 -11.15 5.68 18.51
CA LYS A 544 -11.35 6.48 17.31
C LYS A 544 -10.55 7.78 17.40
N ILE A 545 -9.76 8.08 16.37
CA ILE A 545 -9.00 9.34 16.25
C ILE A 545 -9.37 9.99 14.92
N ILE A 546 -9.69 11.28 14.94
CA ILE A 546 -9.97 12.09 13.75
C ILE A 546 -8.82 13.07 13.55
N MET A 547 -8.05 12.87 12.49
CA MET A 547 -6.94 13.75 12.08
C MET A 547 -7.48 14.84 11.15
N CYS A 548 -7.49 16.09 11.62
CA CYS A 548 -8.18 17.19 10.96
C CYS A 548 -7.29 18.42 10.84
N GLN A 549 -7.45 19.22 9.78
CA GLN A 549 -6.83 20.55 9.73
C GLN A 549 -7.49 21.51 10.74
N LEU A 550 -6.84 22.63 11.08
CA LEU A 550 -7.53 23.68 11.83
C LEU A 550 -8.69 24.26 10.99
N PRO A 551 -9.87 24.52 11.60
CA PRO A 551 -11.02 25.04 10.89
C PRO A 551 -10.70 26.32 10.10
N THR A 552 -11.20 26.41 8.88
CA THR A 552 -11.18 27.65 8.10
C THR A 552 -12.47 28.43 8.38
N LYS A 553 -12.59 29.65 7.85
CA LYS A 553 -13.86 30.39 7.91
C LYS A 553 -15.00 29.63 7.22
N GLY A 554 -14.70 28.83 6.19
CA GLY A 554 -15.69 28.06 5.44
C GLY A 554 -16.08 26.73 6.09
N THR A 555 -15.23 26.15 6.96
CA THR A 555 -15.48 24.84 7.57
C THR A 555 -15.82 24.90 9.06
N LEU A 556 -15.74 26.06 9.71
CA LEU A 556 -15.94 26.16 11.16
C LEU A 556 -17.31 25.63 11.63
N HIS A 557 -18.38 25.97 10.92
CA HIS A 557 -19.70 25.40 11.21
C HIS A 557 -19.73 23.88 11.07
N GLY A 558 -19.16 23.35 9.98
CA GLY A 558 -19.08 21.91 9.74
C GLY A 558 -18.23 21.17 10.77
N VAL A 559 -17.22 21.81 11.37
CA VAL A 559 -16.45 21.22 12.47
C VAL A 559 -17.28 21.09 13.75
N PHE A 560 -18.15 22.07 14.06
CA PHE A 560 -19.09 21.91 15.17
C PHE A 560 -20.11 20.82 14.87
N ASP A 561 -20.64 20.73 13.65
CA ASP A 561 -21.51 19.62 13.24
C ASP A 561 -20.81 18.27 13.44
N MET A 562 -19.55 18.13 12.99
CA MET A 562 -18.73 16.94 13.22
C MET A 562 -18.61 16.59 14.70
N PHE A 563 -18.47 17.56 15.60
CA PHE A 563 -18.38 17.26 17.03
C PHE A 563 -19.63 16.58 17.58
N PHE A 564 -20.83 16.98 17.12
CA PHE A 564 -22.09 16.33 17.49
C PHE A 564 -22.25 14.98 16.80
N GLU A 565 -22.03 14.93 15.49
CA GLU A 565 -22.23 13.72 14.67
C GLU A 565 -21.30 12.57 15.09
N GLN A 566 -20.09 12.91 15.53
CA GLN A 566 -19.09 11.93 15.98
C GLN A 566 -19.05 11.77 17.51
N ASP A 567 -19.93 12.44 18.27
CA ASP A 567 -19.93 12.45 19.75
C ASP A 567 -18.54 12.72 20.36
N VAL A 568 -17.86 13.76 19.86
CA VAL A 568 -16.49 14.12 20.25
C VAL A 568 -16.46 14.65 21.68
N SER A 569 -15.55 14.13 22.51
CA SER A 569 -15.33 14.64 23.89
C SER A 569 -14.03 15.42 24.06
N SER A 570 -13.08 15.25 23.15
CA SER A 570 -11.73 15.79 23.32
C SER A 570 -11.11 16.21 21.99
N VAL A 571 -10.47 17.37 21.99
CA VAL A 571 -9.77 17.93 20.84
C VAL A 571 -8.36 18.32 21.26
N ALA A 572 -7.35 17.75 20.60
CA ALA A 572 -5.96 18.15 20.75
C ALA A 572 -5.59 19.14 19.63
N VAL A 573 -5.01 20.26 20.00
CA VAL A 573 -4.63 21.35 19.10
C VAL A 573 -3.13 21.60 19.25
N LEU A 574 -2.39 21.51 18.14
CA LEU A 574 -0.93 21.65 18.09
C LEU A 574 -0.54 22.88 17.26
N LEU A 575 -0.02 23.92 17.92
CA LEU A 575 0.24 25.24 17.34
C LEU A 575 1.61 25.80 17.72
N ASN A 576 2.06 26.79 16.96
CA ASN A 576 3.13 27.71 17.39
C ASN A 576 2.52 28.86 18.20
N PRO A 577 3.31 29.58 19.02
CA PRO A 577 2.82 30.73 19.77
C PRO A 577 2.26 31.83 18.85
N GLU A 578 2.91 32.06 17.71
CA GLU A 578 2.48 33.03 16.69
C GLU A 578 1.15 32.64 16.02
N GLU A 579 0.84 31.34 15.96
CA GLU A 579 -0.40 30.85 15.35
C GLU A 579 -1.59 31.05 16.28
N MET A 580 -1.36 31.13 17.60
CA MET A 580 -2.42 31.29 18.60
C MET A 580 -3.28 32.52 18.34
N GLU A 581 -2.71 33.66 17.94
CA GLU A 581 -3.48 34.90 17.68
C GLU A 581 -4.34 34.82 16.41
N SER A 582 -3.90 34.04 15.41
CA SER A 582 -4.63 33.82 14.15
C SER A 582 -5.71 32.73 14.25
N PHE A 583 -5.66 31.94 15.33
CA PHE A 583 -6.46 30.75 15.59
C PHE A 583 -7.82 31.03 16.24
N ILE A 584 -8.04 32.28 16.64
CA ILE A 584 -9.13 32.66 17.53
C ILE A 584 -10.44 33.01 16.77
N PRO A 585 -11.09 32.11 16.02
CA PRO A 585 -12.55 32.20 15.86
C PRO A 585 -13.34 31.33 16.84
N TYR A 586 -12.87 30.13 17.19
CA TYR A 586 -13.59 29.21 18.10
C TYR A 586 -13.17 29.33 19.57
N LEU A 587 -12.03 29.97 19.85
CA LEU A 587 -11.56 30.27 21.20
C LEU A 587 -11.75 31.74 21.60
N LYS A 588 -12.40 32.57 20.76
CA LYS A 588 -12.64 34.01 21.04
C LYS A 588 -13.78 34.18 22.05
N CYS A 589 -13.97 33.22 22.96
CA CYS A 589 -14.79 33.38 24.16
C CYS A 589 -14.06 34.32 25.14
N ASN A 590 -14.04 35.62 24.82
CA ASN A 590 -13.75 36.66 25.82
C ASN A 590 -14.98 36.91 26.73
N LYS A 591 -16.09 36.24 26.45
CA LYS A 591 -17.34 36.22 27.21
C LYS A 591 -17.62 34.77 27.64
N GLU A 592 -18.30 34.58 28.76
CA GLU A 592 -18.70 33.27 29.27
C GLU A 592 -19.59 32.51 28.25
N GLU A 593 -20.27 33.23 27.37
CA GLU A 593 -21.22 32.71 26.38
C GLU A 593 -21.11 33.45 25.03
N GLN A 594 -21.17 32.70 23.92
CA GLN A 594 -21.12 33.22 22.56
C GLN A 594 -21.99 32.42 21.58
N ASP A 595 -22.78 33.11 20.78
CA ASP A 595 -23.54 32.52 19.67
C ASP A 595 -22.71 32.45 18.38
N TYR A 596 -22.82 31.32 17.68
CA TYR A 596 -22.22 31.07 16.37
C TYR A 596 -23.17 30.28 15.48
N GLY A 597 -23.86 30.96 14.56
CA GLY A 597 -24.85 30.32 13.70
C GLY A 597 -25.97 29.68 14.52
N THR A 598 -26.14 28.36 14.42
CA THR A 598 -27.12 27.59 15.21
C THR A 598 -26.55 27.05 16.53
N PHE A 599 -25.30 27.38 16.86
CA PHE A 599 -24.60 26.90 18.04
C PHE A 599 -24.46 27.99 19.09
N GLN A 600 -24.62 27.62 20.35
CA GLN A 600 -24.28 28.43 21.50
C GLN A 600 -23.10 27.77 22.22
N ILE A 601 -22.02 28.50 22.42
CA ILE A 601 -20.77 28.01 22.98
C ILE A 601 -20.55 28.68 24.32
N ILE A 602 -20.48 27.88 25.38
CA ILE A 602 -20.33 28.33 26.76
C ILE A 602 -18.99 27.83 27.28
N LEU A 603 -18.13 28.75 27.72
CA LEU A 603 -16.86 28.40 28.37
C LEU A 603 -17.13 28.04 29.84
N LEU A 604 -16.90 26.78 30.19
CA LEU A 604 -17.09 26.28 31.55
C LEU A 604 -15.83 26.42 32.39
N GLU A 605 -14.67 26.08 31.82
CA GLU A 605 -13.40 26.06 32.56
C GLU A 605 -12.23 26.40 31.65
N LYS A 606 -11.27 27.14 32.20
CA LYS A 606 -9.94 27.36 31.60
C LYS A 606 -8.88 26.94 32.60
N ARG A 607 -7.95 26.08 32.16
CA ARG A 607 -6.84 25.60 32.98
C ARG A 607 -5.51 25.72 32.23
N GLN A 608 -4.50 26.24 32.92
CA GLN A 608 -3.11 26.22 32.46
C GLN A 608 -2.40 25.02 33.10
N PHE A 609 -1.65 24.27 32.30
CA PHE A 609 -0.83 23.17 32.79
C PHE A 609 0.44 23.69 33.48
N ALA A 610 1.04 22.84 34.32
CA ALA A 610 2.26 23.18 35.05
C ALA A 610 3.46 23.50 34.14
N ASP A 611 3.45 23.04 32.89
CA ASP A 611 4.49 23.33 31.91
C ASP A 611 4.38 24.73 31.27
N LYS A 612 3.29 25.47 31.52
CA LYS A 612 2.95 26.79 30.92
C LYS A 612 2.80 26.81 29.39
N ASN A 613 3.11 25.70 28.72
CA ASN A 613 3.07 25.53 27.27
C ASN A 613 1.83 24.78 26.81
N SER A 614 1.05 24.26 27.77
CA SER A 614 -0.21 23.58 27.54
C SER A 614 -1.37 24.26 28.25
N LEU A 615 -2.50 24.34 27.56
CA LEU A 615 -3.77 24.90 28.04
C LEU A 615 -4.88 23.87 27.84
N SER A 616 -5.89 23.85 28.70
CA SER A 616 -7.16 23.19 28.41
C SER A 616 -8.34 24.13 28.63
N TYR A 617 -9.32 24.02 27.74
CA TYR A 617 -10.60 24.71 27.82
C TYR A 617 -11.71 23.67 27.80
N ARG A 618 -12.64 23.75 28.73
CA ARG A 618 -13.86 22.96 28.72
C ARG A 618 -15.01 23.82 28.23
N PHE A 619 -15.64 23.41 27.14
CA PHE A 619 -16.79 24.08 26.56
C PHE A 619 -18.03 23.20 26.66
N LYS A 620 -19.17 23.82 26.92
CA LYS A 620 -20.48 23.27 26.60
C LYS A 620 -20.93 23.87 25.27
N ILE A 621 -21.28 23.03 24.32
CA ILE A 621 -21.78 23.44 23.01
C ILE A 621 -23.22 22.97 22.89
N ILE A 622 -24.12 23.91 22.61
CA ILE A 622 -25.56 23.65 22.47
C ILE A 622 -25.95 23.90 21.02
N LYS A 623 -26.67 22.96 20.39
CA LYS A 623 -27.22 23.06 19.03
C LYS A 623 -28.74 23.12 19.11
N GLY A 624 -29.32 24.28 18.77
CA GLY A 624 -30.76 24.51 18.93
C GLY A 624 -31.22 24.38 20.39
N SER A 625 -32.42 23.86 20.64
CA SER A 625 -33.02 23.82 21.99
C SER A 625 -32.95 22.46 22.70
N LYS A 626 -32.27 21.44 22.15
CA LYS A 626 -32.35 20.05 22.66
C LYS A 626 -31.05 19.23 22.65
N ALA A 627 -30.00 19.65 21.94
CA ALA A 627 -28.75 18.88 21.86
C ALA A 627 -27.59 19.66 22.49
N GLU A 628 -26.90 19.05 23.46
CA GLU A 628 -25.70 19.62 24.08
C GLU A 628 -24.58 18.58 24.16
N ILE A 629 -23.33 19.05 24.01
CA ILE A 629 -22.12 18.24 24.21
C ILE A 629 -21.09 19.02 25.03
N ASP A 630 -20.34 18.30 25.86
CA ASP A 630 -19.21 18.83 26.62
C ASP A 630 -17.90 18.43 25.93
N ILE A 631 -17.08 19.41 25.53
CA ILE A 631 -15.82 19.21 24.83
C ILE A 631 -14.65 19.78 25.63
N ASN A 632 -13.59 18.98 25.76
CA ASN A 632 -12.31 19.43 26.30
C ASN A 632 -11.33 19.70 25.15
N ILE A 633 -10.92 20.96 24.97
CA ILE A 633 -9.92 21.37 23.99
C ILE A 633 -8.57 21.54 24.71
N PHE A 634 -7.61 20.69 24.38
CA PHE A 634 -6.23 20.74 24.85
C PHE A 634 -5.35 21.41 23.80
N ILE A 635 -4.59 22.43 24.16
CA ILE A 635 -3.74 23.19 23.25
C ILE A 635 -2.28 23.06 23.71
N TYR A 636 -1.40 22.68 22.79
CA TYR A 636 0.05 22.72 22.98
C TYR A 636 0.66 23.78 22.06
N THR A 637 1.49 24.65 22.63
CA THR A 637 1.94 25.88 21.94
C THR A 637 3.45 25.91 21.67
N GLU A 638 4.22 24.96 22.21
CA GLU A 638 5.69 24.98 22.14
C GLU A 638 6.21 24.13 20.98
N TRP A 639 5.83 24.54 19.77
CA TRP A 639 6.19 23.84 18.53
C TRP A 639 6.77 24.83 17.50
N ASN A 640 7.98 25.36 17.71
CA ASN A 640 8.48 26.44 16.86
C ASN A 640 9.10 25.94 15.54
N ASP A 641 9.59 24.70 15.50
CA ASP A 641 10.07 24.07 14.27
C ASP A 641 8.92 23.55 13.38
N LYS A 642 9.19 23.40 12.08
CA LYS A 642 8.22 22.78 11.16
C LYS A 642 7.96 21.31 11.49
N ASP A 643 8.92 20.63 12.12
CA ASP A 643 8.93 19.17 12.19
C ASP A 643 8.59 18.58 13.57
N LEU A 644 9.11 19.17 14.67
CA LEU A 644 9.10 18.58 16.02
C LEU A 644 8.77 19.58 17.14
N PRO A 645 8.24 19.13 18.30
CA PRO A 645 8.16 19.94 19.51
C PRO A 645 9.54 20.40 20.00
N ASN A 646 9.65 21.62 20.52
CA ASN A 646 10.94 22.14 21.00
C ASN A 646 11.40 21.40 22.28
N ASN A 647 10.44 20.94 23.08
CA ASN A 647 10.70 20.30 24.36
C ASN A 647 9.91 18.99 24.48
N MET A 648 10.63 17.89 24.33
CA MET A 648 10.08 16.53 24.43
C MET A 648 9.37 16.29 25.77
N VAL A 649 9.90 16.81 26.88
CA VAL A 649 9.31 16.61 28.22
C VAL A 649 8.01 17.40 28.36
N SER A 650 7.94 18.62 27.84
CA SER A 650 6.70 19.40 27.83
C SER A 650 5.65 18.73 26.95
N PHE A 651 6.03 18.30 25.74
CA PHE A 651 5.13 17.57 24.84
C PHE A 651 4.63 16.27 25.46
N TYR A 652 5.48 15.53 26.17
CA TYR A 652 5.06 14.34 26.91
C TYR A 652 4.05 14.66 28.02
N LYS A 653 4.26 15.74 28.78
CA LYS A 653 3.29 16.18 29.81
C LYS A 653 1.95 16.56 29.19
N PHE A 654 1.95 17.24 28.05
CA PHE A 654 0.76 17.50 27.25
C PHE A 654 0.06 16.20 26.85
N TYR A 655 0.79 15.25 26.26
CA TYR A 655 0.28 13.94 25.86
C TYR A 655 -0.38 13.21 27.04
N ILE A 656 0.29 13.15 28.20
CA ILE A 656 -0.25 12.54 29.42
C ILE A 656 -1.53 13.24 29.86
N GLY A 657 -1.54 14.58 29.90
CA GLY A 657 -2.73 15.36 30.21
C GLY A 657 -3.90 15.08 29.27
N LEU A 658 -3.61 14.92 27.97
CA LEU A 658 -4.59 14.60 26.95
C LEU A 658 -5.17 13.19 27.16
N VAL A 659 -4.33 12.15 27.19
CA VAL A 659 -4.81 10.75 27.18
C VAL A 659 -5.55 10.34 28.45
N HIS A 660 -5.26 10.97 29.59
CA HIS A 660 -6.03 10.75 30.83
C HIS A 660 -7.50 11.19 30.70
N ASN A 661 -7.81 12.09 29.76
CA ASN A 661 -9.15 12.63 29.54
C ASN A 661 -9.83 12.07 28.28
N ILE A 662 -9.16 11.22 27.51
CA ILE A 662 -9.77 10.54 26.36
C ILE A 662 -10.55 9.35 26.90
N TYR A 663 -11.86 9.55 27.07
CA TYR A 663 -12.82 8.48 27.32
C TYR A 663 -13.01 7.63 26.05
N LYS A 664 -13.88 6.61 26.08
CA LYS A 664 -14.23 5.76 24.91
C LYS A 664 -14.90 6.52 23.74
N LYS A 665 -14.78 7.84 23.69
CA LYS A 665 -15.30 8.75 22.67
C LYS A 665 -14.17 9.22 21.74
N PRO A 666 -14.49 9.68 20.52
CA PRO A 666 -13.44 10.04 19.55
C PRO A 666 -12.57 11.22 20.00
N LEU A 667 -11.27 11.10 19.75
CA LEU A 667 -10.30 12.19 19.87
C LEU A 667 -10.14 12.88 18.52
N VAL A 668 -10.31 14.21 18.47
CA VAL A 668 -9.92 15.00 17.31
C VAL A 668 -8.50 15.54 17.52
N ILE A 669 -7.61 15.39 16.55
CA ILE A 669 -6.25 15.97 16.57
C ILE A 669 -6.12 16.98 15.43
N GLN A 670 -5.79 18.22 15.78
CA GLN A 670 -5.66 19.32 14.84
C GLN A 670 -4.29 19.98 14.92
N CYS A 671 -3.75 20.25 13.74
CA CYS A 671 -2.66 21.19 13.51
C CYS A 671 -3.02 21.99 12.25
N ARG A 672 -2.20 22.97 11.87
CA ARG A 672 -2.52 23.87 10.76
C ARG A 672 -2.98 23.15 9.47
N ALA A 673 -2.28 22.11 9.05
CA ALA A 673 -2.61 21.31 7.87
C ALA A 673 -3.35 20.00 8.17
N GLY A 674 -3.45 19.58 9.44
CA GLY A 674 -3.99 18.27 9.81
C GLY A 674 -3.12 17.10 9.37
N ILE A 675 -1.82 17.34 9.18
CA ILE A 675 -0.77 16.35 8.85
C ILE A 675 0.49 16.67 9.68
N GLY A 676 1.58 15.92 9.54
CA GLY A 676 2.86 16.18 10.20
C GLY A 676 2.76 16.10 11.74
N ARG A 677 2.44 17.22 12.40
CA ARG A 677 2.21 17.28 13.87
C ARG A 677 1.03 16.43 14.30
N THR A 678 -0.07 16.50 13.54
CA THR A 678 -1.28 15.71 13.78
C THR A 678 -0.97 14.23 13.66
N GLY A 679 -0.26 13.83 12.60
CA GLY A 679 0.13 12.44 12.41
C GLY A 679 1.15 11.96 13.43
N LEU A 680 2.10 12.80 13.87
CA LEU A 680 3.05 12.45 14.94
C LEU A 680 2.31 12.10 16.24
N LEU A 681 1.35 12.92 16.67
CA LEU A 681 0.57 12.63 17.88
C LEU A 681 -0.31 11.37 17.69
N ALA A 682 -0.93 11.21 16.53
CA ALA A 682 -1.72 10.01 16.21
C ALA A 682 -0.86 8.74 16.23
N LEU A 683 0.33 8.78 15.62
CA LEU A 683 1.30 7.68 15.60
C LEU A 683 1.82 7.37 17.01
N LEU A 684 2.06 8.38 17.84
CA LEU A 684 2.47 8.19 19.23
C LEU A 684 1.38 7.47 20.03
N ILE A 685 0.14 7.95 19.97
CA ILE A 685 -1.00 7.34 20.68
C ILE A 685 -1.18 5.90 20.20
N TYR A 686 -1.25 5.68 18.88
CA TYR A 686 -1.36 4.35 18.31
C TYR A 686 -0.20 3.45 18.75
N SER A 687 1.04 3.93 18.68
CA SER A 687 2.19 3.10 19.04
C SER A 687 2.19 2.71 20.52
N ILE A 688 1.83 3.61 21.44
CA ILE A 688 1.74 3.30 22.88
C ILE A 688 0.59 2.34 23.17
N ASP A 689 -0.60 2.61 22.63
CA ASP A 689 -1.77 1.73 22.78
C ASP A 689 -1.51 0.30 22.28
N ASN A 690 -0.60 0.16 21.30
CA ASN A 690 -0.31 -1.10 20.65
C ASN A 690 0.90 -1.86 21.23
N ILE A 691 1.63 -1.30 22.21
CA ILE A 691 2.70 -1.99 22.93
C ILE A 691 2.11 -3.06 23.86
N SER A 692 2.44 -4.31 23.58
CA SER A 692 1.91 -5.47 24.31
C SER A 692 2.80 -6.69 24.17
N SER A 693 2.60 -7.66 25.08
CA SER A 693 3.31 -8.93 25.04
C SER A 693 2.80 -9.88 23.95
N SER A 694 1.57 -9.67 23.47
CA SER A 694 0.91 -10.55 22.49
C SER A 694 1.35 -10.33 21.05
N ARG A 695 2.01 -9.21 20.73
CA ARG A 695 2.46 -8.91 19.36
C ARG A 695 3.81 -8.16 19.31
N PRO A 696 4.63 -8.40 18.27
CA PRO A 696 5.85 -7.63 18.04
C PRO A 696 5.56 -6.14 17.88
N PHE A 697 6.40 -5.29 18.48
CA PHE A 697 6.39 -3.86 18.23
C PHE A 697 7.11 -3.58 16.90
N ASP A 698 6.50 -2.77 16.04
CA ASP A 698 7.04 -2.39 14.74
C ASP A 698 6.59 -0.97 14.39
N LEU A 699 7.54 -0.03 14.39
CA LEU A 699 7.26 1.36 14.07
C LEU A 699 6.88 1.58 12.60
N ILE A 700 7.45 0.78 11.68
CA ILE A 700 7.20 0.90 10.24
C ILE A 700 5.78 0.47 9.91
N ARG A 701 5.32 -0.62 10.52
CA ARG A 701 3.92 -1.03 10.40
C ARG A 701 2.98 0.04 10.94
N ASN A 702 3.32 0.63 12.09
CA ASN A 702 2.53 1.71 12.67
C ASN A 702 2.49 2.95 11.75
N LEU A 703 3.61 3.31 11.12
CA LEU A 703 3.68 4.35 10.10
C LEU A 703 2.73 4.06 8.93
N HIS A 704 2.80 2.86 8.34
CA HIS A 704 1.94 2.50 7.20
C HIS A 704 0.47 2.53 7.55
N PHE A 705 0.10 2.05 8.75
CA PHE A 705 -1.27 2.13 9.24
C PHE A 705 -1.77 3.58 9.29
N ILE A 706 -1.03 4.49 9.93
CA ILE A 706 -1.43 5.90 10.03
C ILE A 706 -1.47 6.58 8.64
N SER A 707 -0.45 6.34 7.80
CA SER A 707 -0.34 6.95 6.47
C SER A 707 -1.35 6.42 5.45
N SER A 708 -1.85 5.19 5.63
CA SER A 708 -2.93 4.66 4.79
C SER A 708 -4.27 5.36 5.00
N HIS A 709 -4.49 5.92 6.21
CA HIS A 709 -5.73 6.61 6.55
C HIS A 709 -5.67 8.13 6.39
N ARG A 710 -4.47 8.72 6.53
CA ARG A 710 -4.26 10.16 6.34
C ARG A 710 -3.02 10.41 5.50
N TYR A 711 -3.25 10.94 4.30
CA TYR A 711 -2.17 11.24 3.36
C TYR A 711 -1.12 12.17 3.99
N ARG A 712 0.16 11.79 3.88
CA ARG A 712 1.30 12.54 4.45
C ARG A 712 1.20 12.81 5.96
N ALA A 713 0.49 11.97 6.72
CA ALA A 713 0.39 12.11 8.17
C ALA A 713 1.76 12.25 8.85
N ILE A 714 2.76 11.48 8.39
CA ILE A 714 4.16 11.60 8.82
C ILE A 714 5.00 12.06 7.63
N GLU A 715 5.81 13.10 7.82
CA GLU A 715 6.49 13.79 6.72
C GLU A 715 7.99 13.50 6.64
N ASN A 716 8.62 13.10 7.74
CA ASN A 716 10.06 12.88 7.79
C ASN A 716 10.47 11.89 8.88
N THR A 717 11.72 11.41 8.78
CA THR A 717 12.27 10.45 9.74
C THR A 717 12.41 11.03 11.14
N LYS A 718 12.63 12.35 11.29
CA LYS A 718 12.78 12.97 12.62
C LYS A 718 11.52 12.77 13.47
N GLN A 719 10.33 12.82 12.85
CA GLN A 719 9.05 12.56 13.53
C GLN A 719 8.94 11.11 14.03
N LEU A 720 9.47 10.14 13.28
CA LEU A 720 9.51 8.73 13.68
C LEU A 720 10.46 8.52 14.86
N PHE A 721 11.68 9.08 14.80
CA PHE A 721 12.63 9.01 15.91
C PHE A 721 12.13 9.72 17.16
N PHE A 722 11.50 10.89 17.01
CA PHE A 722 10.90 11.61 18.12
C PHE A 722 9.77 10.79 18.77
N THR A 723 8.97 10.07 17.97
CA THR A 723 7.96 9.16 18.49
C THR A 723 8.59 8.08 19.37
N LEU A 724 9.68 7.44 18.92
CA LEU A 724 10.42 6.47 19.75
C LEU A 724 10.98 7.08 21.04
N ASP A 725 11.56 8.28 20.96
CA ASP A 725 12.09 8.99 22.13
C ASP A 725 10.98 9.27 23.17
N VAL A 726 9.78 9.67 22.74
CA VAL A 726 8.65 9.91 23.64
C VAL A 726 8.11 8.59 24.22
N ILE A 727 8.06 7.50 23.44
CA ILE A 727 7.68 6.17 23.96
C ILE A 727 8.68 5.70 25.02
N LEU A 728 9.98 5.83 24.76
CA LEU A 728 11.01 5.50 25.76
C LEU A 728 10.84 6.34 27.02
N TYR A 729 10.55 7.63 26.87
CA TYR A 729 10.33 8.53 28.00
C TYR A 729 9.06 8.18 28.78
N HIS A 730 8.02 7.71 28.09
CA HIS A 730 6.78 7.27 28.70
C HIS A 730 7.01 6.12 29.68
N PHE A 731 7.79 5.12 29.27
CA PHE A 731 8.11 3.94 30.08
C PHE A 731 9.40 4.08 30.91
N LYS A 732 9.92 5.30 31.08
CA LYS A 732 11.22 5.49 31.74
C LYS A 732 11.26 4.96 33.18
N ASN A 733 10.14 4.98 33.90
CA ASN A 733 10.12 4.56 35.30
C ASN A 733 10.13 3.04 35.42
N GLU A 734 9.44 2.36 34.50
CA GLU A 734 9.42 0.93 34.30
C GLU A 734 10.80 0.40 33.89
N LEU A 735 11.60 1.25 33.23
CA LEU A 735 12.95 0.95 32.75
C LEU A 735 14.09 1.33 33.72
N LYS A 736 13.83 2.12 34.76
CA LYS A 736 14.86 2.62 35.70
C LYS A 736 15.56 1.53 36.51
N ASN A 737 14.89 0.42 36.78
CA ASN A 737 15.43 -0.65 37.62
C ASN A 737 16.46 -1.55 36.91
N THR A 738 16.82 -1.19 35.69
CA THR A 738 17.70 -1.96 34.83
C THR A 738 18.75 -1.02 34.23
N ASN A 739 19.92 -0.88 34.86
CA ASN A 739 20.99 0.07 34.47
C ASN A 739 21.34 0.04 32.97
N GLU A 740 21.23 -1.11 32.32
CA GLU A 740 21.52 -1.30 30.88
C GLU A 740 20.36 -0.85 29.97
N TYR A 741 19.11 -0.83 30.47
CA TYR A 741 17.89 -0.57 29.71
C TYR A 741 17.23 0.75 30.09
N SER A 742 17.93 1.61 30.83
CA SER A 742 17.44 2.93 31.18
C SER A 742 17.16 3.77 29.93
N PHE A 743 16.28 4.76 30.08
CA PHE A 743 16.01 5.76 29.05
C PHE A 743 17.30 6.36 28.49
N GLU A 744 18.26 6.70 29.35
CA GLU A 744 19.53 7.31 28.98
C GLU A 744 20.39 6.35 28.13
N SER A 745 20.46 5.07 28.51
CA SER A 745 21.22 4.05 27.78
C SER A 745 20.66 3.84 26.37
N ILE A 746 19.35 3.60 26.25
CA ILE A 746 18.72 3.33 24.96
C ILE A 746 18.71 4.60 24.10
N SER A 747 18.33 5.75 24.65
CA SER A 747 18.28 7.00 23.90
C SER A 747 19.67 7.45 23.40
N SER A 748 20.76 7.12 24.11
CA SER A 748 22.13 7.41 23.65
C SER A 748 22.50 6.71 22.34
N LYS A 749 21.98 5.49 22.09
CA LYS A 749 22.16 4.73 20.84
C LYS A 749 21.52 5.42 19.63
N PHE A 750 20.48 6.21 19.87
CA PHE A 750 19.76 6.96 18.83
C PHE A 750 20.23 8.43 18.76
N LYS A 751 20.92 8.94 19.78
CA LYS A 751 21.46 10.31 19.85
C LYS A 751 22.91 10.47 19.35
N SER A 752 23.75 9.44 19.44
CA SER A 752 25.13 9.42 18.91
C SER A 752 25.24 8.38 17.77
N THR A 753 25.86 8.61 16.61
CA THR A 753 27.21 9.10 16.39
C THR A 753 27.35 9.83 15.05
N THR A 754 27.78 11.10 15.08
CA THR A 754 28.79 11.61 14.14
C THR A 754 30.10 10.89 14.49
N THR A 755 30.22 9.63 14.11
CA THR A 755 31.55 9.06 13.90
C THR A 755 31.98 9.55 12.54
N SER A 756 32.89 10.53 12.56
CA SER A 756 33.82 10.70 11.46
C SER A 756 34.24 9.31 10.98
N LEU A 757 33.97 9.01 9.71
CA LEU A 757 34.72 7.99 8.99
C LEU A 757 36.19 8.17 9.41
N PRO A 758 36.87 7.15 9.96
CA PRO A 758 38.30 7.25 10.12
C PRO A 758 38.85 7.54 8.73
N SER A 759 39.50 8.69 8.60
CA SER A 759 40.25 9.11 7.42
C SER A 759 41.49 8.23 7.26
N ASN A 760 41.29 6.91 7.12
CA ASN A 760 42.31 6.01 6.67
C ASN A 760 42.45 6.20 5.16
N ARG A 761 43.39 7.08 4.82
CA ARG A 761 44.10 7.08 3.55
C ARG A 761 44.42 5.64 3.15
N ILE A 762 43.63 5.06 2.26
CA ILE A 762 44.10 3.96 1.43
C ILE A 762 45.07 4.59 0.43
N LYS A 763 46.36 4.61 0.80
CA LYS A 763 47.46 4.77 -0.17
C LYS A 763 47.50 3.52 -1.05
N GLY A 764 46.55 3.39 -1.97
CA GLY A 764 46.66 2.49 -3.10
C GLY A 764 47.60 3.12 -4.12
N LYS A 765 48.85 2.64 -4.20
CA LYS A 765 49.77 2.96 -5.30
C LYS A 765 49.19 2.40 -6.61
N TYR A 766 48.41 3.20 -7.33
CA TYR A 766 48.16 2.94 -8.75
C TYR A 766 49.31 3.55 -9.56
N LYS A 767 50.21 2.70 -10.04
CA LYS A 767 51.21 3.04 -11.05
C LYS A 767 50.47 3.30 -12.37
N LEU A 768 50.34 4.56 -12.75
CA LEU A 768 50.05 4.96 -14.12
C LEU A 768 51.21 4.50 -15.01
N ARG A 769 51.02 3.42 -15.79
CA ARG A 769 51.86 3.14 -16.96
C ARG A 769 51.49 4.17 -18.04
N LYS A 770 52.35 5.18 -18.22
CA LYS A 770 52.42 5.94 -19.48
C LYS A 770 52.98 5.00 -20.55
N SER A 771 52.23 4.77 -21.60
CA SER A 771 52.78 4.34 -22.89
C SER A 771 53.58 5.49 -23.49
N VAL A 772 54.84 5.27 -23.83
CA VAL A 772 55.56 6.02 -24.86
C VAL A 772 56.20 5.00 -25.78
N ARG A 773 55.64 4.95 -27.00
CA ARG A 773 56.02 4.14 -28.17
C ARG A 773 55.94 2.62 -28.04
#